data_AF-A0AAN6UHX7-F1
#
_entry.id   AF-A0AAN6UHX7-F1
#
_cell.length_a   1.000
_cell.length_b   1.000
_cell.length_c   1.000
_cell.angle_alpha   90.00
_cell.angle_beta   90.00
_cell.angle_gamma   90.00
#
_symmetry.space_group_name_H-M   'P 1'
#
loop_
_entity.id
_entity.type
_entity.pdbx_description
1 polymer ?
#
loop_
_entity_poly.entity_id
_entity_poly.type
_entity_poly.pdbx_seq_one_letter_code
_entity_poly.pdbx_strand_id
1 'polypeptide(L)'
;MPAAGASQVAQAAQPVKLSLPLVYQQKLFEELRKDDELVVLARGLGLIRLLTNLLHSYDAAGNNLIVIVGAVDRENAWIGEALAEHAAISMSPRARGLTVVNTDFTSVAAREKMYAAGGIFSVTSRILVVDMLTGLLNPETITGMIVLHADRVVATSLEAFIIRIYRQKNKVGFLKAFSDNPDPFTIGFSPLANMMKNLFLRKVSLWPRFHAHVAEALEGKKKAEVIELEVPMTDAMRAIQTAVMECVEVSIHELKKGSTGLEMDDWNLDSALLKNFDVIVRRQLDPNWHRVSWKTKQIVNDLTVLRGMLQSILALDSVSFLQQLDTIHAAHSPPPGSTRQTQSPWLFLDAAQTIFDTAKRRVYSSNQKAGPDTNIDSLRPVLEEQPKWAVLADVLEEIDRDLYFEPAVRDDSNGTILIMCADTNTCRQLRDYLQTMHVKPRTEKKVEEFHDPEKDKPSASFMMRRKLRNYLKWKREFAQVSATLFSENQKALSGAVDPRKGKASSNKRRRVRGGGTMGAGPGRLDNGSIGQYFEKPGEVAELMADVQMTEEEAKQKEDVIMDPMEDMDDYYQLYEMQDLVVIHAYEGDLDEHVLEEIKPKYIIMYEPDASFIRRVEVYRSSHNDRNVKVYFLYYGGSVEEQRYLSTVRREKDAYTRLIKERASMSVVMTVDDSGPADDPQEAFLRTINTRIAGGGRLAATAQPPRVVVDVREFRSSLPSLLHGRAMIIVPCMLTVGDYIVSPHICVERKSVSDLISSFKDGRLYSQCEAMFAHYRSPMLLIEFDQNKSFTLEPFADLSGSMASVSAANAGANDLQSKIVLLTLAFPKLRIIWSSSPYETAEIFERLKAQEDEPDPIAAVRAGLDADSLVEEQAFNAVPQEMLAAVPGVNAKNSVTLALKTENIKEVANMTALELDPMVGREAAAKICAFFGRDLLENDQ
;
A
#
# COMPACT_ATOMS: atom_id res chain seq x y z
N MET A 1 68.98 35.05 -15.91
CA MET A 1 68.28 34.44 -14.77
C MET A 1 66.92 33.98 -15.26
N PRO A 2 66.63 32.67 -15.24
CA PRO A 2 65.47 32.11 -15.94
C PRO A 2 64.19 32.18 -15.11
N ALA A 3 63.07 32.27 -15.83
CA ALA A 3 61.70 32.22 -15.36
C ALA A 3 61.32 30.81 -14.88
N ALA A 4 60.69 30.72 -13.70
CA ALA A 4 60.09 29.50 -13.19
C ALA A 4 58.64 29.40 -13.70
N GLY A 5 58.42 28.57 -14.72
CA GLY A 5 57.09 28.12 -15.11
C GLY A 5 56.62 27.04 -14.14
N ALA A 6 55.54 27.31 -13.41
CA ALA A 6 54.79 26.30 -12.69
C ALA A 6 53.80 25.65 -13.67
N SER A 7 54.22 24.57 -14.32
CA SER A 7 53.32 23.66 -15.01
C SER A 7 52.49 22.90 -13.97
N GLN A 8 51.26 23.38 -13.71
CA GLN A 8 50.23 22.55 -13.11
C GLN A 8 49.90 21.44 -14.10
N VAL A 9 50.45 20.25 -13.84
CA VAL A 9 50.03 19.02 -14.49
C VAL A 9 48.57 18.80 -14.12
N ALA A 10 47.66 19.06 -15.05
CA ALA A 10 46.29 18.59 -14.94
C ALA A 10 46.34 17.07 -14.81
N GLN A 11 46.13 16.56 -13.59
CA GLN A 11 45.91 15.14 -13.36
C GLN A 11 44.74 14.72 -14.27
N ALA A 12 45.04 13.93 -15.30
CA ALA A 12 44.02 13.31 -16.12
C ALA A 12 43.05 12.59 -15.18
N ALA A 13 41.76 12.92 -15.26
CA ALA A 13 40.73 12.25 -14.47
C ALA A 13 40.87 10.74 -14.72
N GLN A 14 41.11 9.97 -13.65
CA GLN A 14 41.15 8.52 -13.76
C GLN A 14 39.81 8.06 -14.38
N PRO A 15 39.83 7.13 -15.35
CA PRO A 15 38.59 6.65 -15.95
C PRO A 15 37.75 5.99 -14.85
N VAL A 16 36.54 6.53 -14.63
CA VAL A 16 35.58 5.97 -13.67
C VAL A 16 35.27 4.55 -14.11
N LYS A 17 35.60 3.56 -13.28
CA LYS A 17 35.25 2.16 -13.54
C LYS A 17 33.75 2.00 -13.31
N LEU A 18 33.01 1.70 -14.37
CA LEU A 18 31.57 1.44 -14.32
C LEU A 18 31.34 -0.06 -14.15
N SER A 19 30.41 -0.44 -13.29
CA SER A 19 30.02 -1.83 -13.03
C SER A 19 28.83 -2.27 -13.90
N LEU A 20 28.92 -2.01 -15.21
CA LEU A 20 27.89 -2.33 -16.20
C LEU A 20 28.38 -3.43 -17.16
N PRO A 21 28.15 -4.72 -16.85
CA PRO A 21 28.70 -5.82 -17.63
C PRO A 21 27.96 -6.07 -18.96
N LEU A 22 26.69 -5.65 -19.07
CA LEU A 22 25.85 -5.98 -20.21
C LEU A 22 25.86 -4.88 -21.29
N VAL A 23 25.85 -5.28 -22.55
CA VAL A 23 25.96 -4.37 -23.71
C VAL A 23 24.79 -3.37 -23.77
N TYR A 24 23.57 -3.81 -23.46
CA TYR A 24 22.41 -2.90 -23.45
C TYR A 24 22.54 -1.82 -22.36
N GLN A 25 23.10 -2.18 -21.20
CA GLN A 25 23.31 -1.25 -20.10
C GLN A 25 24.35 -0.19 -20.48
N GLN A 26 25.43 -0.60 -21.14
CA GLN A 26 26.48 0.31 -21.63
C GLN A 26 25.93 1.30 -22.65
N LYS A 27 25.17 0.82 -23.65
CA LYS A 27 24.54 1.69 -24.67
C LYS A 27 23.56 2.68 -24.07
N LEU A 28 22.71 2.22 -23.14
CA LEU A 28 21.76 3.09 -22.44
C LEU A 28 22.49 4.12 -21.56
N PHE A 29 23.58 3.73 -20.90
CA PHE A 29 24.41 4.66 -20.13
C PHE A 29 25.04 5.75 -21.02
N GLU A 30 25.55 5.39 -22.19
CA GLU A 30 26.10 6.34 -23.17
C GLU A 30 25.03 7.32 -23.66
N GLU A 31 23.82 6.83 -23.93
CA GLU A 31 22.67 7.63 -24.33
C GLU A 31 22.29 8.64 -23.22
N LEU A 32 22.15 8.14 -21.98
CA LEU A 32 21.84 8.93 -20.79
C LEU A 32 22.89 9.99 -20.47
N ARG A 33 24.17 9.74 -20.75
CA ARG A 33 25.23 10.73 -20.51
C ARG A 33 25.16 11.90 -21.49
N LYS A 34 24.63 11.67 -22.69
CA LYS A 34 24.60 12.65 -23.78
C LYS A 34 23.32 13.50 -23.78
N ASP A 35 22.16 12.87 -23.66
CA ASP A 35 20.87 13.52 -23.87
C ASP A 35 20.00 13.52 -22.60
N ASP A 36 19.10 14.51 -22.49
CA ASP A 36 18.02 14.55 -21.49
C ASP A 36 16.80 13.78 -22.00
N GLU A 37 16.46 12.70 -21.31
CA GLU A 37 15.42 11.78 -21.78
C GLU A 37 14.65 11.11 -20.64
N LEU A 38 13.46 10.64 -21.01
CA LEU A 38 12.65 9.74 -20.20
C LEU A 38 13.03 8.31 -20.59
N VAL A 39 13.56 7.54 -19.63
CA VAL A 39 13.85 6.12 -19.81
C VAL A 39 12.73 5.29 -19.19
N VAL A 40 12.10 4.45 -20.03
CA VAL A 40 11.14 3.44 -19.59
C VAL A 40 11.77 2.06 -19.84
N LEU A 41 12.22 1.43 -18.75
CA LEU A 41 12.90 0.14 -18.75
C LEU A 41 11.95 -0.95 -18.26
N ALA A 42 11.97 -2.14 -18.87
CA ALA A 42 11.14 -3.24 -18.36
C ALA A 42 11.58 -3.65 -16.94
N ARG A 43 10.60 -3.92 -16.07
CA ARG A 43 10.87 -4.37 -14.70
C ARG A 43 11.80 -5.58 -14.68
N GLY A 44 12.78 -5.57 -13.77
CA GLY A 44 13.76 -6.63 -13.61
C GLY A 44 15.00 -6.54 -14.52
N LEU A 45 15.14 -5.50 -15.36
CA LEU A 45 16.34 -5.30 -16.20
C LEU A 45 17.46 -4.47 -15.53
N GLY A 46 17.32 -4.13 -14.25
CA GLY A 46 18.34 -3.42 -13.45
C GLY A 46 18.33 -1.89 -13.63
N LEU A 47 17.19 -1.24 -13.38
CA LEU A 47 17.05 0.22 -13.48
C LEU A 47 17.97 0.97 -12.50
N ILE A 48 18.00 0.53 -11.25
CA ILE A 48 18.74 1.26 -10.21
C ILE A 48 20.25 1.02 -10.35
N ARG A 49 20.71 -0.14 -10.83
CA ARG A 49 22.12 -0.35 -11.19
C ARG A 49 22.61 0.64 -12.26
N LEU A 50 21.77 0.97 -13.23
CA LEU A 50 22.07 2.03 -14.21
C LEU A 50 22.11 3.41 -13.56
N LEU A 51 21.16 3.69 -12.67
CA LEU A 51 21.07 4.95 -11.93
C LEU A 51 22.30 5.18 -11.03
N THR A 52 22.71 4.18 -10.25
CA THR A 52 23.85 4.28 -9.31
C THR A 52 25.16 4.49 -10.06
N ASN A 53 25.36 3.81 -11.19
CA ASN A 53 26.51 4.03 -12.06
C ASN A 53 26.50 5.43 -12.69
N LEU A 54 25.33 5.92 -13.10
CA LEU A 54 25.16 7.28 -13.62
C LEU A 54 25.48 8.32 -12.54
N LEU A 55 24.92 8.18 -11.35
CA LEU A 55 25.19 9.04 -10.20
C LEU A 55 26.66 9.03 -9.81
N HIS A 56 27.28 7.86 -9.72
CA HIS A 56 28.69 7.69 -9.42
C HIS A 56 29.58 8.42 -10.43
N SER A 57 29.25 8.37 -11.72
CA SER A 57 29.99 9.10 -12.76
C SER A 57 29.97 10.62 -12.59
N TYR A 58 28.94 11.17 -11.94
CA TYR A 58 28.89 12.58 -11.58
C TYR A 58 29.57 12.87 -10.24
N ASP A 59 29.37 12.01 -9.23
CA ASP A 59 29.98 12.16 -7.90
C ASP A 59 31.51 12.08 -7.95
N ALA A 60 32.06 11.17 -8.76
CA ALA A 60 33.50 11.06 -8.98
C ALA A 60 34.11 12.35 -9.56
N ALA A 61 33.32 13.19 -10.25
CA ALA A 61 33.78 14.49 -10.73
C ALA A 61 33.88 15.54 -9.60
N GLY A 62 33.10 15.40 -8.51
CA GLY A 62 33.25 16.09 -7.23
C GLY A 62 32.68 17.52 -7.12
N ASN A 63 32.32 18.14 -8.24
CA ASN A 63 31.77 19.51 -8.31
C ASN A 63 30.37 19.50 -8.92
N ASN A 64 29.45 18.80 -8.27
CA ASN A 64 28.08 18.62 -8.72
C ASN A 64 27.10 18.88 -7.58
N LEU A 65 25.93 19.41 -7.93
CA LEU A 65 24.75 19.44 -7.08
C LEU A 65 23.64 18.71 -7.83
N ILE A 66 23.43 17.44 -7.47
CA ILE A 66 22.41 16.60 -8.10
C ILE A 66 21.30 16.33 -7.10
N VAL A 67 20.07 16.53 -7.53
CA VAL A 67 18.89 16.27 -6.71
C VAL A 67 18.11 15.09 -7.28
N ILE A 68 17.87 14.09 -6.45
CA ILE A 68 17.02 12.94 -6.74
C ILE A 68 15.63 13.23 -6.17
N VAL A 69 14.62 13.11 -7.02
CA VAL A 69 13.21 13.38 -6.69
C VAL A 69 12.41 12.09 -6.85
N GLY A 70 11.54 11.80 -5.88
CA GLY A 70 10.61 10.66 -5.93
C GLY A 70 11.19 9.32 -5.46
N ALA A 71 12.40 9.30 -4.91
CA ALA A 71 13.00 8.08 -4.34
C ALA A 71 12.30 7.68 -3.03
N VAL A 72 11.97 6.39 -2.91
CA VAL A 72 11.41 5.80 -1.69
C VAL A 72 12.51 5.52 -0.67
N ASP A 73 12.20 5.47 0.63
CA ASP A 73 13.20 5.25 1.70
C ASP A 73 14.06 3.98 1.49
N ARG A 74 13.47 2.90 0.99
CA ARG A 74 14.19 1.68 0.63
C ARG A 74 15.18 1.89 -0.52
N GLU A 75 14.77 2.63 -1.55
CA GLU A 75 15.63 2.97 -2.69
C GLU A 75 16.74 3.92 -2.26
N ASN A 76 16.49 4.84 -1.32
CA ASN A 76 17.50 5.74 -0.77
C ASN A 76 18.60 4.95 -0.05
N ALA A 77 18.23 3.95 0.76
CA ALA A 77 19.20 3.07 1.40
C ALA A 77 20.06 2.35 0.36
N TRP A 78 19.42 1.78 -0.66
CA TRP A 78 20.12 1.05 -1.71
C TRP A 78 21.05 1.93 -2.55
N ILE A 79 20.57 3.08 -3.02
CA ILE A 79 21.39 4.02 -3.79
C ILE A 79 22.58 4.50 -2.94
N GLY A 80 22.38 4.72 -1.64
CA GLY A 80 23.43 5.09 -0.71
C GLY A 80 24.52 4.03 -0.59
N GLU A 81 24.14 2.77 -0.37
CA GLU A 81 25.06 1.62 -0.28
C GLU A 81 25.81 1.40 -1.60
N ALA A 82 25.10 1.31 -2.71
CA ALA A 82 25.70 1.10 -4.03
C ALA A 82 26.68 2.22 -4.43
N LEU A 83 26.39 3.48 -4.07
CA LEU A 83 27.32 4.59 -4.30
C LEU A 83 28.58 4.46 -3.43
N ALA A 84 28.46 3.98 -2.19
CA ALA A 84 29.60 3.74 -1.32
C ALA A 84 30.47 2.60 -1.87
N GLU A 85 29.87 1.51 -2.36
CA GLU A 85 30.59 0.42 -3.02
C GLU A 85 31.33 0.90 -4.27
N HIS A 86 30.65 1.65 -5.15
CA HIS A 86 31.28 2.19 -6.35
C HIS A 86 32.41 3.17 -6.03
N ALA A 87 32.25 3.99 -4.98
CA ALA A 87 33.31 4.88 -4.50
C ALA A 87 34.54 4.09 -4.00
N ALA A 88 34.32 2.98 -3.27
CA ALA A 88 35.38 2.09 -2.82
C ALA A 88 36.10 1.39 -3.99
N ILE A 89 35.35 0.86 -4.97
CA ILE A 89 35.91 0.16 -6.14
C ILE A 89 36.70 1.11 -7.04
N SER A 90 36.19 2.32 -7.25
CA SER A 90 36.83 3.34 -8.10
C SER A 90 37.96 4.09 -7.40
N MET A 91 38.07 3.99 -6.06
CA MET A 91 39.01 4.76 -5.22
C MET A 91 38.92 6.27 -5.50
N SER A 92 37.70 6.77 -5.73
CA SER A 92 37.46 8.17 -6.12
C SER A 92 37.57 9.10 -4.91
N PRO A 93 38.61 9.97 -4.81
CA PRO A 93 38.86 10.76 -3.60
C PRO A 93 37.88 11.93 -3.41
N ARG A 94 37.07 12.24 -4.42
CA ARG A 94 36.11 13.35 -4.43
C ARG A 94 34.65 12.92 -4.27
N ALA A 95 34.39 11.61 -4.28
CA ALA A 95 33.05 11.07 -4.13
C ALA A 95 32.56 11.34 -2.70
N ARG A 96 31.35 11.89 -2.57
CA ARG A 96 30.75 12.25 -1.28
C ARG A 96 29.63 11.31 -0.87
N GLY A 97 29.12 10.50 -1.80
CA GLY A 97 27.99 9.61 -1.58
C GLY A 97 26.65 10.34 -1.56
N LEU A 98 25.60 9.61 -1.14
CA LEU A 98 24.24 10.13 -1.05
C LEU A 98 23.98 10.78 0.31
N THR A 99 23.40 11.98 0.30
CA THR A 99 22.84 12.60 1.50
C THR A 99 21.31 12.60 1.42
N VAL A 100 20.64 12.00 2.41
CA VAL A 100 19.18 11.94 2.48
C VAL A 100 18.66 13.06 3.38
N VAL A 101 17.71 13.84 2.89
CA VAL A 101 17.13 15.00 3.58
C VAL A 101 15.68 14.73 3.93
N ASN A 102 15.44 14.44 5.21
CA ASN A 102 14.11 14.18 5.79
C ASN A 102 13.71 15.27 6.78
N THR A 103 12.40 15.38 7.05
CA THR A 103 11.81 16.38 7.97
C THR A 103 12.30 16.24 9.40
N ASP A 104 12.63 15.02 9.81
CA ASP A 104 12.76 14.68 11.23
C ASP A 104 14.18 14.88 11.76
N PHE A 105 15.18 15.01 10.87
CA PHE A 105 16.60 14.98 11.25
C PHE A 105 17.41 16.20 10.77
N THR A 106 16.84 17.11 9.97
CA THR A 106 17.62 18.22 9.38
C THR A 106 16.97 19.59 9.58
N SER A 107 17.65 20.45 10.34
CA SER A 107 17.24 21.85 10.50
C SER A 107 17.50 22.66 9.23
N VAL A 108 16.77 23.77 9.05
CA VAL A 108 16.89 24.65 7.87
C VAL A 108 18.33 25.15 7.68
N ALA A 109 18.99 25.55 8.77
CA ALA A 109 20.38 26.01 8.74
C ALA A 109 21.37 24.89 8.36
N ALA A 110 21.11 23.65 8.79
CA ALA A 110 21.92 22.51 8.39
C ALA A 110 21.75 22.22 6.89
N ARG A 111 20.52 22.30 6.36
CA ARG A 111 20.23 22.12 4.93
C ARG A 111 20.94 23.16 4.06
N GLU A 112 20.93 24.44 4.46
CA GLU A 112 21.64 25.49 3.74
C GLU A 112 23.13 25.18 3.59
N LYS A 113 23.78 24.77 4.70
CA LYS A 113 25.20 24.40 4.69
C LYS A 113 25.46 23.15 3.84
N MET A 114 24.55 22.18 3.86
CA MET A 114 24.64 20.97 3.03
C MET A 114 24.53 21.29 1.54
N TYR A 115 23.54 22.07 1.13
CA TYR A 115 23.40 22.49 -0.28
C TYR A 115 24.59 23.32 -0.76
N ALA A 116 25.12 24.20 0.10
CA ALA A 116 26.32 24.99 -0.20
C ALA A 116 27.58 24.13 -0.36
N ALA A 117 27.67 22.99 0.36
CA ALA A 117 28.76 22.05 0.17
C ALA A 117 28.67 21.41 -1.23
N GLY A 118 27.48 21.03 -1.68
CA GLY A 118 27.27 20.26 -2.92
C GLY A 118 27.43 18.75 -2.72
N GLY A 119 26.97 17.98 -3.70
CA GLY A 119 26.90 16.52 -3.65
C GLY A 119 25.61 15.98 -4.28
N ILE A 120 25.29 14.73 -3.99
CA ILE A 120 24.03 14.09 -4.40
C ILE A 120 23.07 14.11 -3.22
N PHE A 121 21.89 14.70 -3.42
CA PHE A 121 20.85 14.80 -2.41
C PHE A 121 19.60 14.03 -2.84
N SER A 122 19.11 13.16 -1.96
CA SER A 122 17.73 12.69 -2.04
C SER A 122 16.88 13.53 -1.11
N VAL A 123 15.90 14.24 -1.67
CA VAL A 123 15.05 15.18 -0.92
C VAL A 123 13.60 14.84 -1.20
N THR A 124 12.78 14.78 -0.15
CA THR A 124 11.33 14.59 -0.34
C THR A 124 10.73 15.76 -1.15
N SER A 125 9.77 15.46 -2.03
CA SER A 125 9.18 16.44 -2.95
C SER A 125 8.67 17.70 -2.22
N ARG A 126 8.09 17.52 -1.03
CA ARG A 126 7.56 18.64 -0.21
C ARG A 126 8.66 19.57 0.30
N ILE A 127 9.75 19.02 0.85
CA ILE A 127 10.88 19.84 1.34
C ILE A 127 11.52 20.58 0.17
N LEU A 128 11.72 19.89 -0.95
CA LEU A 128 12.39 20.45 -2.11
C LEU A 128 11.63 21.64 -2.72
N VAL A 129 10.30 21.54 -2.86
CA VAL A 129 9.48 22.68 -3.32
C VAL A 129 9.64 23.89 -2.39
N VAL A 130 9.55 23.67 -1.08
CA VAL A 130 9.67 24.75 -0.09
C VAL A 130 11.05 25.40 -0.13
N ASP A 131 12.11 24.59 -0.19
CA ASP A 131 13.50 25.08 -0.25
C ASP A 131 13.77 25.87 -1.55
N MET A 132 13.19 25.45 -2.69
CA MET A 132 13.33 26.17 -3.96
C MET A 132 12.50 27.46 -4.02
N LEU A 133 11.32 27.49 -3.38
CA LEU A 133 10.46 28.69 -3.33
C LEU A 133 10.99 29.74 -2.35
N THR A 134 11.50 29.32 -1.20
CA THR A 134 12.11 30.22 -0.20
C THR A 134 13.49 30.74 -0.62
N GLY A 135 14.12 30.09 -1.60
CA GLY A 135 15.45 30.43 -2.07
C GLY A 135 16.59 29.81 -1.25
N LEU A 136 16.28 28.92 -0.30
CA LEU A 136 17.29 28.14 0.43
C LEU A 136 18.15 27.30 -0.52
N LEU A 137 17.50 26.72 -1.54
CA LEU A 137 18.16 26.05 -2.66
C LEU A 137 17.90 26.85 -3.93
N ASN A 138 18.92 27.55 -4.45
CA ASN A 138 18.78 28.26 -5.72
C ASN A 138 18.79 27.25 -6.89
N PRO A 139 17.71 27.15 -7.69
CA PRO A 139 17.63 26.17 -8.78
C PRO A 139 18.72 26.33 -9.85
N GLU A 140 19.29 27.53 -10.02
CA GLU A 140 20.40 27.80 -10.96
C GLU A 140 21.69 27.07 -10.58
N THR A 141 21.89 26.78 -9.29
CA THR A 141 23.10 26.09 -8.80
C THR A 141 23.05 24.57 -9.01
N ILE A 142 21.86 24.03 -9.26
CA ILE A 142 21.65 22.60 -9.47
C ILE A 142 22.28 22.19 -10.80
N THR A 143 23.23 21.25 -10.74
CA THR A 143 23.91 20.71 -11.93
C THR A 143 22.97 19.80 -12.73
N GLY A 144 22.11 19.06 -12.04
CA GLY A 144 21.11 18.23 -12.68
C GLY A 144 20.09 17.66 -11.71
N MET A 145 18.97 17.21 -12.27
CA MET A 145 17.87 16.61 -11.53
C MET A 145 17.54 15.25 -12.10
N ILE A 146 17.35 14.28 -11.22
CA ILE A 146 16.90 12.93 -11.57
C ILE A 146 15.54 12.68 -10.94
N VAL A 147 14.58 12.29 -11.75
CA VAL A 147 13.21 11.98 -11.32
C VAL A 147 13.00 10.47 -11.41
N LEU A 148 12.68 9.83 -10.29
CA LEU A 148 12.28 8.42 -10.23
C LEU A 148 10.76 8.29 -10.26
N HIS A 149 10.26 7.10 -10.58
CA HIS A 149 8.82 6.80 -10.68
C HIS A 149 8.07 7.80 -11.57
N ALA A 150 8.63 8.10 -12.75
CA ALA A 150 8.06 9.07 -13.67
C ALA A 150 6.62 8.76 -14.11
N ASP A 151 6.18 7.50 -13.96
CA ASP A 151 4.81 7.05 -14.19
C ASP A 151 3.78 7.64 -13.23
N ARG A 152 4.22 8.21 -12.10
CA ARG A 152 3.35 8.87 -11.11
C ARG A 152 3.17 10.37 -11.35
N VAL A 153 3.95 10.95 -12.27
CA VAL A 153 3.98 12.41 -12.47
C VAL A 153 2.75 12.87 -13.22
N VAL A 154 1.92 13.69 -12.59
CA VAL A 154 0.75 14.32 -13.22
C VAL A 154 0.95 15.83 -13.24
N ALA A 155 0.28 16.58 -14.12
CA ALA A 155 0.42 18.04 -14.22
C ALA A 155 0.22 18.80 -12.89
N THR A 156 -0.57 18.23 -11.99
CA THR A 156 -0.88 18.75 -10.65
C THR A 156 -0.03 18.16 -9.52
N SER A 157 0.85 17.20 -9.81
CA SER A 157 1.75 16.58 -8.84
C SER A 157 2.84 17.56 -8.37
N LEU A 158 3.44 17.28 -7.20
CA LEU A 158 4.54 18.10 -6.68
C LEU A 158 5.79 17.95 -7.53
N GLU A 159 6.04 16.76 -8.06
CA GLU A 159 7.16 16.44 -8.92
C GLU A 159 7.12 17.30 -10.20
N ALA A 160 5.95 17.38 -10.85
CA ALA A 160 5.76 18.28 -11.99
C ALA A 160 5.95 19.75 -11.59
N PHE A 161 5.56 20.13 -10.37
CA PHE A 161 5.76 21.49 -9.87
C PHE A 161 7.25 21.82 -9.66
N ILE A 162 8.02 20.90 -9.07
CA ILE A 162 9.48 21.01 -8.88
C ILE A 162 10.18 21.18 -10.23
N ILE A 163 9.85 20.31 -11.19
CA ILE A 163 10.44 20.34 -12.54
C ILE A 163 10.13 21.68 -13.22
N ARG A 164 8.91 22.20 -13.07
CA ARG A 164 8.53 23.52 -13.61
C ARG A 164 9.36 24.64 -13.01
N ILE A 165 9.50 24.71 -11.67
CA ILE A 165 10.34 25.73 -11.01
C ILE A 165 11.80 25.61 -11.47
N TYR A 166 12.31 24.39 -11.52
CA TYR A 166 13.67 24.10 -11.97
C TYR A 166 13.90 24.58 -13.40
N ARG A 167 13.06 24.19 -14.36
CA ARG A 167 13.20 24.58 -15.78
C ARG A 167 12.89 26.05 -16.06
N GLN A 168 12.17 26.75 -15.19
CA GLN A 168 11.98 28.20 -15.30
C GLN A 168 13.26 28.97 -14.99
N LYS A 169 14.00 28.57 -13.93
CA LYS A 169 15.22 29.26 -13.48
C LYS A 169 16.50 28.67 -14.06
N ASN A 170 16.53 27.38 -14.36
CA ASN A 170 17.72 26.65 -14.82
C ASN A 170 17.49 25.99 -16.18
N LYS A 171 18.21 26.47 -17.20
CA LYS A 171 18.21 25.94 -18.56
C LYS A 171 19.46 25.11 -18.89
N VAL A 172 20.49 25.16 -18.05
CA VAL A 172 21.80 24.55 -18.30
C VAL A 172 21.89 23.16 -17.68
N GLY A 173 21.30 22.98 -16.49
CA GLY A 173 21.34 21.71 -15.78
C GLY A 173 20.53 20.63 -16.50
N PHE A 174 21.00 19.38 -16.40
CA PHE A 174 20.37 18.24 -17.03
C PHE A 174 19.09 17.81 -16.27
N LEU A 175 18.17 17.15 -16.96
CA LEU A 175 17.00 16.51 -16.37
C LEU A 175 16.83 15.12 -16.97
N LYS A 176 16.76 14.11 -16.10
CA LYS A 176 16.58 12.71 -16.53
C LYS A 176 15.48 12.08 -15.71
N ALA A 177 14.57 11.38 -16.38
CA ALA A 177 13.43 10.75 -15.73
C ALA A 177 13.46 9.23 -15.98
N PHE A 178 13.17 8.46 -14.94
CA PHE A 178 13.22 7.01 -14.97
C PHE A 178 11.87 6.43 -14.53
N SER A 179 11.42 5.39 -15.22
CA SER A 179 10.31 4.54 -14.77
C SER A 179 10.54 3.11 -15.22
N ASP A 180 10.09 2.17 -14.39
CA ASP A 180 10.07 0.74 -14.67
C ASP A 180 8.66 0.25 -15.07
N ASN A 181 7.66 1.14 -15.01
CA ASN A 181 6.25 0.81 -15.12
C ASN A 181 5.61 1.42 -16.37
N PRO A 182 5.40 0.66 -17.45
CA PRO A 182 4.86 1.20 -18.70
C PRO A 182 3.35 1.46 -18.64
N ASP A 183 2.60 0.87 -17.70
CA ASP A 183 1.14 0.89 -17.69
C ASP A 183 0.53 2.31 -17.68
N PRO A 184 0.94 3.23 -16.77
CA PRO A 184 0.31 4.55 -16.67
C PRO A 184 0.53 5.42 -17.91
N PHE A 185 1.59 5.16 -18.67
CA PHE A 185 1.88 5.86 -19.92
C PHE A 185 0.95 5.44 -21.09
N THR A 186 -0.01 4.54 -20.88
CA THR A 186 -0.91 4.05 -21.95
C THR A 186 -2.38 4.35 -21.71
N ILE A 187 -2.72 4.98 -20.59
CA ILE A 187 -4.09 5.25 -20.18
C ILE A 187 -4.44 6.71 -20.46
N GLY A 188 -5.53 6.93 -21.20
CA GLY A 188 -6.04 8.26 -21.54
C GLY A 188 -5.68 8.71 -22.96
N PHE A 189 -5.86 10.00 -23.23
CA PHE A 189 -5.62 10.59 -24.54
C PHE A 189 -4.17 11.09 -24.69
N SER A 190 -3.43 10.57 -25.67
CA SER A 190 -2.00 10.88 -25.92
C SER A 190 -1.14 10.94 -24.64
N PRO A 191 -1.15 9.87 -23.83
CA PRO A 191 -0.57 9.85 -22.50
C PRO A 191 0.94 10.09 -22.48
N LEU A 192 1.70 9.53 -23.43
CA LEU A 192 3.15 9.70 -23.47
C LEU A 192 3.52 11.15 -23.79
N ALA A 193 2.83 11.77 -24.74
CA ALA A 193 3.07 13.17 -25.10
C ALA A 193 2.75 14.12 -23.93
N ASN A 194 1.64 13.90 -23.23
CA ASN A 194 1.26 14.69 -22.06
C ASN A 194 2.27 14.52 -20.91
N MET A 195 2.77 13.31 -20.69
CA MET A 195 3.79 13.04 -19.68
C MET A 195 5.11 13.74 -20.01
N MET A 196 5.53 13.69 -21.27
CA MET A 196 6.72 14.39 -21.75
C MET A 196 6.62 15.91 -21.58
N LYS A 197 5.44 16.48 -21.81
CA LYS A 197 5.16 17.90 -21.54
C LYS A 197 5.30 18.22 -20.04
N ASN A 198 4.76 17.37 -19.16
CA ASN A 198 4.85 17.57 -17.71
C ASN A 198 6.30 17.44 -17.19
N LEU A 199 7.09 16.54 -17.78
CA LEU A 199 8.49 16.33 -17.43
C LEU A 199 9.46 17.32 -18.10
N PHE A 200 9.00 18.16 -19.03
CA PHE A 200 9.86 19.06 -19.81
C PHE A 200 11.02 18.33 -20.53
N LEU A 201 10.74 17.13 -21.04
CA LEU A 201 11.68 16.31 -21.80
C LEU A 201 11.27 16.28 -23.27
N ARG A 202 12.23 16.04 -24.16
CA ARG A 202 12.00 15.98 -25.63
C ARG A 202 12.14 14.58 -26.20
N LYS A 203 12.89 13.71 -25.51
CA LYS A 203 13.26 12.37 -25.97
C LYS A 203 12.78 11.30 -25.01
N VAL A 204 12.31 10.17 -25.56
CA VAL A 204 11.90 8.97 -24.81
C VAL A 204 12.70 7.77 -25.30
N SER A 205 13.42 7.12 -24.39
CA SER A 205 14.12 5.87 -24.63
C SER A 205 13.31 4.71 -24.02
N LEU A 206 12.86 3.78 -24.87
CA LEU A 206 12.01 2.64 -24.49
C LEU A 206 12.82 1.34 -24.59
N TRP A 207 12.97 0.63 -23.47
CA TRP A 207 13.77 -0.59 -23.38
C TRP A 207 12.94 -1.79 -22.86
N PRO A 208 12.03 -2.34 -23.68
CA PRO A 208 11.31 -3.56 -23.35
C PRO A 208 12.23 -4.80 -23.34
N ARG A 209 11.81 -5.89 -22.70
CA ARG A 209 12.53 -7.18 -22.72
C ARG A 209 12.78 -7.74 -24.13
N PHE A 210 11.90 -7.46 -25.08
CA PHE A 210 12.01 -7.87 -26.49
C PHE A 210 12.82 -6.89 -27.36
N HIS A 211 13.44 -5.86 -26.76
CA HIS A 211 14.34 -4.96 -27.49
C HIS A 211 15.56 -5.74 -28.01
N ALA A 212 16.00 -5.47 -29.25
CA ALA A 212 17.03 -6.26 -29.92
C ALA A 212 18.33 -6.39 -29.09
N HIS A 213 18.85 -5.30 -28.53
CA HIS A 213 20.07 -5.34 -27.70
C HIS A 213 19.86 -6.02 -26.34
N VAL A 214 18.64 -6.00 -25.80
CA VAL A 214 18.33 -6.67 -24.53
C VAL A 214 18.25 -8.18 -24.78
N ALA A 215 17.54 -8.59 -25.83
CA ALA A 215 17.45 -9.98 -26.24
C ALA A 215 18.84 -10.56 -26.56
N GLU A 216 19.66 -9.86 -27.36
CA GLU A 216 21.02 -10.28 -27.69
C GLU A 216 21.91 -10.46 -26.44
N ALA A 217 21.84 -9.52 -25.49
CA ALA A 217 22.63 -9.58 -24.27
C ALA A 217 22.20 -10.70 -23.31
N LEU A 218 20.91 -11.06 -23.29
CA LEU A 218 20.36 -12.06 -22.39
C LEU A 218 20.34 -13.48 -23.00
N GLU A 219 20.26 -13.60 -24.33
CA GLU A 219 20.21 -14.89 -25.04
C GLU A 219 21.59 -15.41 -25.48
N GLY A 220 22.61 -14.55 -25.51
CA GLY A 220 23.79 -14.72 -26.36
C GLY A 220 24.93 -15.66 -25.94
N LYS A 221 24.99 -16.23 -24.72
CA LYS A 221 26.16 -17.04 -24.29
C LYS A 221 25.86 -18.43 -23.73
N LYS A 222 24.81 -18.57 -22.91
CA LYS A 222 24.29 -19.85 -22.41
C LYS A 222 22.77 -19.69 -22.31
N LYS A 223 21.94 -20.63 -22.75
CA LYS A 223 20.47 -20.61 -22.47
C LYS A 223 20.21 -21.18 -21.08
N ALA A 224 19.31 -20.57 -20.32
CA ALA A 224 19.08 -21.01 -18.94
C ALA A 224 18.47 -22.41 -18.97
N GLU A 225 18.97 -23.30 -18.12
CA GLU A 225 18.28 -24.55 -17.82
C GLU A 225 17.13 -24.17 -16.88
N VAL A 226 16.01 -23.82 -17.49
CA VAL A 226 14.75 -23.53 -16.79
C VAL A 226 13.93 -24.80 -16.84
N ILE A 227 13.63 -25.34 -15.66
CA ILE A 227 12.79 -26.52 -15.51
C ILE A 227 11.42 -26.02 -15.06
N GLU A 228 10.47 -26.06 -15.99
CA GLU A 228 9.07 -25.70 -15.73
C GLU A 228 8.33 -26.92 -15.18
N LEU A 229 7.77 -26.78 -13.98
CA LEU A 229 7.04 -27.82 -13.27
C LEU A 229 5.58 -27.40 -13.12
N GLU A 230 4.74 -28.00 -13.96
CA GLU A 230 3.28 -27.84 -13.88
C GLU A 230 2.72 -28.71 -12.76
N VAL A 231 2.14 -28.07 -11.75
CA VAL A 231 1.52 -28.74 -10.60
C VAL A 231 0.00 -28.77 -10.79
N PRO A 232 -0.66 -29.95 -10.81
CA PRO A 232 -2.12 -30.00 -10.91
C PRO A 232 -2.77 -29.62 -9.57
N MET A 233 -3.83 -28.81 -9.63
CA MET A 233 -4.68 -28.56 -8.45
C MET A 233 -5.50 -29.80 -8.08
N THR A 234 -5.82 -29.95 -6.79
CA THR A 234 -6.79 -30.96 -6.33
C THR A 234 -8.19 -30.64 -6.83
N ASP A 235 -9.05 -31.65 -6.94
CA ASP A 235 -10.44 -31.44 -7.38
C ASP A 235 -11.23 -30.54 -6.41
N ALA A 236 -10.91 -30.60 -5.11
CA ALA A 236 -11.48 -29.71 -4.10
C ALA A 236 -11.05 -28.25 -4.31
N MET A 237 -9.77 -28.01 -4.60
CA MET A 237 -9.28 -26.66 -4.92
C MET A 237 -9.94 -26.12 -6.19
N ARG A 238 -10.06 -26.95 -7.24
CA ARG A 238 -10.71 -26.56 -8.50
C ARG A 238 -12.19 -26.23 -8.32
N ALA A 239 -12.90 -26.98 -7.47
CA ALA A 239 -14.30 -26.73 -7.15
C ALA A 239 -14.48 -25.38 -6.44
N ILE A 240 -13.63 -25.07 -5.45
CA ILE A 240 -13.67 -23.78 -4.74
C ILE A 240 -13.30 -22.64 -5.69
N GLN A 241 -12.24 -22.78 -6.51
CA GLN A 241 -11.83 -21.76 -7.47
C GLN A 241 -13.01 -21.41 -8.41
N THR A 242 -13.64 -22.43 -9.00
CA THR A 242 -14.81 -22.24 -9.88
C THR A 242 -15.96 -21.52 -9.18
N ALA A 243 -16.28 -21.93 -7.95
CA ALA A 243 -17.35 -21.32 -7.16
C ALA A 243 -17.06 -19.86 -6.78
N VAL A 244 -15.81 -19.52 -6.44
CA VAL A 244 -15.41 -18.13 -6.16
C VAL A 244 -15.48 -17.29 -7.44
N MET A 245 -15.06 -17.83 -8.59
CA MET A 245 -15.15 -17.14 -9.88
C MET A 245 -16.60 -16.82 -10.27
N GLU A 246 -17.54 -17.75 -10.02
CA GLU A 246 -18.98 -17.52 -10.22
C GLU A 246 -19.48 -16.38 -9.31
N CYS A 247 -19.07 -16.35 -8.04
CA CYS A 247 -19.41 -15.27 -7.11
C CYS A 247 -18.86 -13.91 -7.57
N VAL A 248 -17.64 -13.87 -8.11
CA VAL A 248 -17.03 -12.65 -8.68
C VAL A 248 -17.80 -12.18 -9.92
N GLU A 249 -18.16 -13.09 -10.83
CA GLU A 249 -18.91 -12.76 -12.04
C GLU A 249 -20.29 -12.16 -11.73
N VAL A 250 -21.04 -12.79 -10.83
CA VAL A 250 -22.34 -12.28 -10.37
C VAL A 250 -22.19 -10.91 -9.69
N SER A 251 -21.16 -10.75 -8.86
CA SER A 251 -20.88 -9.47 -8.18
C SER A 251 -20.54 -8.34 -9.17
N ILE A 252 -19.76 -8.63 -10.21
CA ILE A 252 -19.46 -7.67 -11.29
C ILE A 252 -20.73 -7.34 -12.08
N HIS A 253 -21.59 -8.33 -12.36
CA HIS A 253 -22.85 -8.07 -13.05
C HIS A 253 -23.78 -7.17 -12.23
N GLU A 254 -23.89 -7.40 -10.91
CA GLU A 254 -24.63 -6.52 -10.01
C GLU A 254 -24.01 -5.12 -9.94
N LEU A 255 -22.69 -5.01 -9.94
CA LEU A 255 -21.96 -3.75 -9.95
C LEU A 255 -22.26 -2.95 -11.23
N LYS A 256 -22.20 -3.59 -12.39
CA LYS A 256 -22.54 -2.99 -13.70
C LYS A 256 -23.98 -2.47 -13.71
N LYS A 257 -24.92 -3.26 -13.19
CA LYS A 257 -26.33 -2.85 -13.09
C LYS A 257 -26.53 -1.64 -12.16
N GLY A 258 -25.74 -1.55 -11.09
CA GLY A 258 -25.86 -0.49 -10.08
C GLY A 258 -25.19 0.84 -10.45
N SER A 259 -24.40 0.91 -11.52
CA SER A 259 -23.54 2.07 -11.83
C SER A 259 -23.72 2.60 -13.25
N THR A 260 -24.95 2.91 -13.67
CA THR A 260 -25.22 3.43 -15.02
C THR A 260 -24.48 4.75 -15.28
N GLY A 261 -23.50 4.76 -16.20
CA GLY A 261 -22.77 5.97 -16.61
C GLY A 261 -21.24 5.88 -16.58
N LEU A 262 -20.66 4.77 -16.12
CA LEU A 262 -19.21 4.51 -16.22
C LEU A 262 -18.88 3.69 -17.48
N GLU A 263 -17.69 3.90 -18.05
CA GLU A 263 -17.14 3.02 -19.09
C GLU A 263 -16.81 1.66 -18.45
N MET A 264 -17.63 0.64 -18.75
CA MET A 264 -17.60 -0.69 -18.11
C MET A 264 -16.98 -1.78 -18.97
N ASP A 265 -16.40 -1.42 -20.12
CA ASP A 265 -15.87 -2.38 -21.09
C ASP A 265 -14.67 -3.15 -20.53
N ASP A 266 -13.92 -2.51 -19.62
CA ASP A 266 -12.77 -3.10 -18.93
C ASP A 266 -13.15 -3.99 -17.73
N TRP A 267 -14.42 -4.04 -17.31
CA TRP A 267 -14.86 -4.89 -16.18
C TRP A 267 -15.23 -6.28 -16.70
N ASN A 268 -14.25 -7.13 -16.92
CA ASN A 268 -14.42 -8.51 -17.36
C ASN A 268 -13.79 -9.48 -16.34
N LEU A 269 -13.98 -10.78 -16.58
CA LEU A 269 -13.44 -11.82 -15.70
C LEU A 269 -11.90 -11.75 -15.62
N ASP A 270 -11.26 -11.55 -16.77
CA ASP A 270 -9.79 -11.48 -16.89
C ASP A 270 -9.20 -10.30 -16.12
N SER A 271 -9.89 -9.16 -16.11
CA SER A 271 -9.48 -7.98 -15.36
C SER A 271 -9.76 -8.15 -13.87
N ALA A 272 -10.81 -8.86 -13.49
CA ALA A 272 -11.11 -9.20 -12.10
C ALA A 272 -10.03 -10.07 -11.43
N LEU A 273 -9.30 -10.86 -12.21
CA LEU A 273 -8.17 -11.67 -11.73
C LEU A 273 -6.91 -10.85 -11.42
N LEU A 274 -6.82 -9.61 -11.92
CA LEU A 274 -5.66 -8.74 -11.68
C LEU A 274 -5.62 -8.28 -10.23
N LYS A 275 -4.40 -8.22 -9.64
CA LYS A 275 -4.15 -7.80 -8.26
C LYS A 275 -4.74 -6.42 -7.89
N ASN A 276 -4.92 -5.53 -8.85
CA ASN A 276 -5.35 -4.15 -8.66
C ASN A 276 -6.78 -3.84 -9.14
N PHE A 277 -7.59 -4.84 -9.46
CA PHE A 277 -8.94 -4.60 -10.02
C PHE A 277 -9.87 -3.83 -9.07
N ASP A 278 -9.88 -4.19 -7.79
CA ASP A 278 -10.65 -3.52 -6.73
C ASP A 278 -10.20 -2.06 -6.58
N VAL A 279 -8.90 -1.81 -6.65
CA VAL A 279 -8.33 -0.45 -6.64
C VAL A 279 -8.75 0.33 -7.88
N ILE A 280 -8.78 -0.30 -9.06
CA ILE A 280 -9.24 0.32 -10.30
C ILE A 280 -10.73 0.68 -10.20
N VAL A 281 -11.57 -0.27 -9.78
CA VAL A 281 -13.01 -0.08 -9.57
C VAL A 281 -13.26 1.00 -8.53
N ARG A 282 -12.55 0.96 -7.40
CA ARG A 282 -12.65 1.97 -6.35
C ARG A 282 -12.21 3.33 -6.86
N ARG A 283 -11.11 3.44 -7.62
CA ARG A 283 -10.65 4.70 -8.22
C ARG A 283 -11.65 5.27 -9.22
N GLN A 284 -12.32 4.43 -10.00
CA GLN A 284 -13.36 4.87 -10.93
C GLN A 284 -14.66 5.28 -10.21
N LEU A 285 -14.97 4.64 -9.08
CA LEU A 285 -16.13 4.97 -8.25
C LEU A 285 -15.86 6.10 -7.25
N ASP A 286 -14.60 6.40 -6.92
CA ASP A 286 -14.18 7.41 -5.94
C ASP A 286 -14.79 8.80 -6.22
N PRO A 287 -14.84 9.27 -7.49
CA PRO A 287 -15.54 10.51 -7.85
C PRO A 287 -16.97 10.58 -7.33
N ASN A 288 -17.71 9.47 -7.47
CA ASN A 288 -19.12 9.41 -7.12
C ASN A 288 -19.38 8.59 -5.85
N TRP A 289 -18.35 8.27 -5.04
CA TRP A 289 -18.46 7.28 -3.96
C TRP A 289 -19.54 7.64 -2.95
N HIS A 290 -19.74 8.92 -2.68
CA HIS A 290 -20.81 9.38 -1.79
C HIS A 290 -22.22 9.11 -2.36
N ARG A 291 -22.40 9.08 -3.69
CA ARG A 291 -23.68 8.77 -4.37
C ARG A 291 -23.94 7.29 -4.56
N VAL A 292 -22.88 6.50 -4.52
CA VAL A 292 -22.95 5.05 -4.71
C VAL A 292 -23.75 4.45 -3.54
N SER A 293 -24.73 3.61 -3.88
CA SER A 293 -25.59 2.95 -2.89
C SER A 293 -24.75 2.14 -1.90
N TRP A 294 -25.24 1.99 -0.66
CA TRP A 294 -24.57 1.17 0.35
C TRP A 294 -24.35 -0.28 -0.15
N LYS A 295 -25.32 -0.85 -0.89
CA LYS A 295 -25.19 -2.18 -1.51
C LYS A 295 -24.00 -2.24 -2.48
N THR A 296 -23.83 -1.22 -3.32
CA THR A 296 -22.72 -1.15 -4.28
C THR A 296 -21.37 -1.00 -3.58
N LYS A 297 -21.30 -0.20 -2.50
CA LYS A 297 -20.09 -0.10 -1.65
C LYS A 297 -19.73 -1.45 -1.03
N GLN A 298 -20.73 -2.18 -0.56
CA GLN A 298 -20.55 -3.53 -0.01
C GLN A 298 -20.03 -4.49 -1.08
N ILE A 299 -20.58 -4.48 -2.30
CA ILE A 299 -20.10 -5.33 -3.41
C ILE A 299 -18.63 -5.06 -3.74
N VAL A 300 -18.17 -3.81 -3.72
CA VAL A 300 -16.75 -3.48 -3.96
C VAL A 300 -15.85 -4.06 -2.85
N ASN A 301 -16.29 -4.00 -1.59
CA ASN A 301 -15.59 -4.65 -0.48
C ASN A 301 -15.63 -6.18 -0.63
N ASP A 302 -16.77 -6.76 -1.02
CA ASP A 302 -16.93 -8.19 -1.25
C ASP A 302 -16.02 -8.70 -2.39
N LEU A 303 -15.86 -7.93 -3.47
CA LEU A 303 -14.92 -8.25 -4.56
C LEU A 303 -13.47 -8.29 -4.06
N THR A 304 -13.11 -7.43 -3.10
CA THR A 304 -11.79 -7.46 -2.46
C THR A 304 -11.59 -8.76 -1.69
N VAL A 305 -12.62 -9.18 -0.95
CA VAL A 305 -12.61 -10.42 -0.16
C VAL A 305 -12.58 -11.67 -1.04
N LEU A 306 -13.43 -11.76 -2.06
CA LEU A 306 -13.49 -12.90 -2.99
C LEU A 306 -12.17 -13.08 -3.75
N ARG A 307 -11.53 -11.98 -4.17
CA ARG A 307 -10.20 -12.03 -4.79
C ARG A 307 -9.12 -12.45 -3.80
N GLY A 308 -9.20 -11.98 -2.56
CA GLY A 308 -8.36 -12.47 -1.46
C GLY A 308 -8.49 -13.97 -1.26
N MET A 309 -9.69 -14.55 -1.37
CA MET A 309 -9.92 -15.99 -1.29
C MET A 309 -9.24 -16.77 -2.45
N LEU A 310 -9.27 -16.24 -3.68
CA LEU A 310 -8.58 -16.86 -4.83
C LEU A 310 -7.06 -16.93 -4.65
N GLN A 311 -6.45 -15.95 -3.98
CA GLN A 311 -5.03 -16.02 -3.63
C GLN A 311 -4.81 -16.97 -2.44
N SER A 312 -5.69 -16.90 -1.43
CA SER A 312 -5.54 -17.64 -0.18
C SER A 312 -5.66 -19.15 -0.38
N ILE A 313 -6.47 -19.63 -1.34
CA ILE A 313 -6.59 -21.07 -1.62
C ILE A 313 -5.30 -21.69 -2.17
N LEU A 314 -4.52 -20.91 -2.93
CA LEU A 314 -3.25 -21.37 -3.53
C LEU A 314 -2.08 -21.19 -2.56
N ALA A 315 -2.12 -20.15 -1.72
CA ALA A 315 -1.05 -19.82 -0.78
C ALA A 315 -1.17 -20.54 0.57
N LEU A 316 -2.37 -20.61 1.18
CA LEU A 316 -2.56 -21.13 2.54
C LEU A 316 -2.86 -22.63 2.59
N ASP A 317 -2.46 -23.27 3.69
CA ASP A 317 -2.86 -24.65 3.97
C ASP A 317 -4.36 -24.78 4.20
N SER A 318 -4.90 -26.00 4.06
CA SER A 318 -6.34 -26.24 4.15
C SER A 318 -6.95 -25.85 5.50
N VAL A 319 -6.19 -25.98 6.61
CA VAL A 319 -6.66 -25.58 7.96
C VAL A 319 -6.70 -24.06 8.10
N SER A 320 -5.60 -23.38 7.76
CA SER A 320 -5.51 -21.91 7.82
C SER A 320 -6.52 -21.24 6.87
N PHE A 321 -6.74 -21.82 5.69
CA PHE A 321 -7.77 -21.36 4.76
C PHE A 321 -9.18 -21.47 5.36
N LEU A 322 -9.50 -22.59 6.04
CA LEU A 322 -10.78 -22.75 6.73
C LEU A 322 -10.95 -21.73 7.86
N GLN A 323 -9.89 -21.48 8.65
CA GLN A 323 -9.89 -20.45 9.70
C GLN A 323 -10.19 -19.05 9.14
N GLN A 324 -9.57 -18.71 8.01
CA GLN A 324 -9.80 -17.44 7.33
C GLN A 324 -11.25 -17.34 6.82
N LEU A 325 -11.80 -18.42 6.24
CA LEU A 325 -13.19 -18.47 5.79
C LEU A 325 -14.18 -18.28 6.94
N ASP A 326 -13.98 -18.93 8.08
CA ASP A 326 -14.83 -18.75 9.27
C ASP A 326 -14.76 -17.30 9.79
N THR A 327 -13.57 -16.69 9.75
CA THR A 327 -13.39 -15.29 10.15
C THR A 327 -14.11 -14.34 9.19
N ILE A 328 -14.03 -14.58 7.88
CA ILE A 328 -14.75 -13.81 6.85
C ILE A 328 -16.26 -13.99 7.02
N HIS A 329 -16.72 -15.22 7.27
CA HIS A 329 -18.14 -15.50 7.49
C HIS A 329 -18.68 -14.73 8.70
N ALA A 330 -17.92 -14.69 9.81
CA ALA A 330 -18.29 -13.93 10.99
C ALA A 330 -18.28 -12.40 10.74
N ALA A 331 -17.31 -11.88 9.99
CA ALA A 331 -17.21 -10.45 9.69
C ALA A 331 -18.32 -9.94 8.74
N HIS A 332 -18.77 -10.79 7.81
CA HIS A 332 -19.83 -10.45 6.84
C HIS A 332 -21.24 -10.88 7.31
N SER A 333 -21.33 -11.66 8.39
CA SER A 333 -22.60 -11.99 9.03
C SER A 333 -23.14 -10.75 9.77
N PRO A 334 -24.39 -10.34 9.52
CA PRO A 334 -24.90 -9.14 10.16
C PRO A 334 -25.27 -9.41 11.63
N PRO A 335 -25.32 -8.37 12.46
CA PRO A 335 -25.82 -8.46 13.82
C PRO A 335 -27.25 -9.04 13.89
N PRO A 336 -27.59 -9.79 14.96
CA PRO A 336 -28.94 -10.32 15.15
C PRO A 336 -30.00 -9.21 15.11
N GLY A 337 -30.97 -9.32 14.18
CA GLY A 337 -32.04 -8.33 13.98
C GLY A 337 -31.89 -7.43 12.74
N SER A 338 -30.80 -7.56 11.97
CA SER A 338 -30.61 -6.81 10.73
C SER A 338 -31.40 -7.37 9.54
N THR A 339 -31.80 -6.50 8.61
CA THR A 339 -32.55 -6.88 7.41
C THR A 339 -31.64 -7.47 6.32
N ARG A 340 -32.21 -8.28 5.40
CA ARG A 340 -31.50 -8.89 4.26
C ARG A 340 -30.75 -7.88 3.37
N GLN A 341 -31.14 -6.61 3.40
CA GLN A 341 -30.49 -5.55 2.62
C GLN A 341 -29.11 -5.14 3.13
N THR A 342 -28.73 -5.61 4.33
CA THR A 342 -27.42 -5.31 4.96
C THR A 342 -26.41 -6.46 4.85
N GLN A 343 -26.73 -7.52 4.10
CA GLN A 343 -25.87 -8.69 3.96
C GLN A 343 -25.15 -8.69 2.62
N SER A 344 -23.94 -9.24 2.61
CA SER A 344 -23.15 -9.42 1.40
C SER A 344 -23.88 -10.35 0.42
N PRO A 345 -24.24 -9.88 -0.80
CA PRO A 345 -25.09 -10.63 -1.73
C PRO A 345 -24.54 -12.01 -2.12
N TRP A 346 -23.22 -12.16 -2.18
CA TRP A 346 -22.59 -13.41 -2.61
C TRP A 346 -22.82 -14.58 -1.62
N LEU A 347 -23.03 -14.32 -0.32
CA LEU A 347 -23.33 -15.34 0.69
C LEU A 347 -24.67 -16.06 0.48
N PHE A 348 -25.53 -15.54 -0.39
CA PHE A 348 -26.81 -16.16 -0.74
C PHE A 348 -26.71 -17.12 -1.94
N LEU A 349 -25.60 -17.08 -2.68
CA LEU A 349 -25.38 -17.90 -3.86
C LEU A 349 -25.12 -19.36 -3.47
N ASP A 350 -25.57 -20.30 -4.30
CA ASP A 350 -25.27 -21.73 -4.11
C ASP A 350 -23.76 -22.00 -4.24
N ALA A 351 -23.07 -21.20 -5.04
CA ALA A 351 -21.61 -21.19 -5.14
C ALA A 351 -20.94 -20.93 -3.78
N ALA A 352 -21.47 -20.02 -2.95
CA ALA A 352 -20.94 -19.78 -1.62
C ALA A 352 -21.06 -21.00 -0.71
N GLN A 353 -22.16 -21.76 -0.80
CA GLN A 353 -22.31 -22.99 -0.03
C GLN A 353 -21.26 -24.03 -0.44
N THR A 354 -21.00 -24.13 -1.74
CA THR A 354 -19.96 -25.02 -2.29
C THR A 354 -18.57 -24.65 -1.74
N ILE A 355 -18.26 -23.36 -1.57
CA ILE A 355 -16.99 -22.90 -0.98
C ILE A 355 -16.84 -23.41 0.45
N PHE A 356 -17.81 -23.14 1.33
CA PHE A 356 -17.74 -23.51 2.75
C PHE A 356 -17.77 -25.04 2.95
N ASP A 357 -18.65 -25.75 2.24
CA ASP A 357 -18.78 -27.20 2.35
C ASP A 357 -17.53 -27.92 1.86
N THR A 358 -16.98 -27.48 0.72
CA THR A 358 -15.78 -28.08 0.17
C THR A 358 -14.59 -27.78 1.07
N ALA A 359 -14.39 -26.52 1.50
CA ALA A 359 -13.30 -26.13 2.39
C ALA A 359 -13.29 -26.94 3.69
N LYS A 360 -14.47 -27.20 4.28
CA LYS A 360 -14.61 -28.04 5.46
C LYS A 360 -14.17 -29.49 5.19
N ARG A 361 -14.62 -30.08 4.08
CA ARG A 361 -14.26 -31.46 3.68
C ARG A 361 -12.75 -31.64 3.44
N ARG A 362 -12.02 -30.58 3.06
CA ARG A 362 -10.54 -30.62 2.93
C ARG A 362 -9.85 -30.87 4.27
N VAL A 363 -10.46 -30.44 5.38
CA VAL A 363 -9.87 -30.54 6.72
C VAL A 363 -10.40 -31.76 7.47
N TYR A 364 -11.73 -31.94 7.52
CA TYR A 364 -12.37 -33.08 8.16
C TYR A 364 -13.69 -33.44 7.49
N SER A 365 -14.01 -34.73 7.46
CA SER A 365 -15.25 -35.25 6.90
C SER A 365 -16.03 -36.05 7.94
N SER A 366 -17.36 -35.96 7.87
CA SER A 366 -18.26 -36.87 8.59
C SER A 366 -18.27 -38.22 7.89
N ASN A 367 -18.14 -39.30 8.67
CA ASN A 367 -18.31 -40.65 8.19
C ASN A 367 -19.69 -41.19 8.62
N GLN A 368 -20.55 -41.50 7.65
CA GLN A 368 -21.74 -42.31 7.93
C GLN A 368 -21.30 -43.77 8.09
N LYS A 369 -21.04 -44.21 9.32
CA LYS A 369 -21.01 -45.65 9.59
C LYS A 369 -22.44 -46.19 9.41
N ALA A 370 -22.69 -46.84 8.28
CA ALA A 370 -23.92 -47.60 8.05
C ALA A 370 -23.96 -48.83 8.96
N GLY A 371 -24.33 -48.63 10.22
CA GLY A 371 -24.60 -49.68 11.21
C GLY A 371 -25.92 -49.37 11.93
N PRO A 372 -26.78 -50.38 12.18
CA PRO A 372 -28.15 -50.16 12.66
C PRO A 372 -28.27 -49.54 14.06
N ASP A 373 -27.19 -49.46 14.85
CA ASP A 373 -27.24 -49.03 16.26
C ASP A 373 -26.20 -47.95 16.68
N THR A 374 -25.49 -47.29 15.75
CA THR A 374 -24.59 -46.17 16.10
C THR A 374 -24.98 -44.90 15.35
N ASN A 375 -25.83 -44.08 15.97
CA ASN A 375 -26.30 -42.80 15.43
C ASN A 375 -25.38 -41.63 15.84
N ILE A 376 -24.06 -41.83 15.73
CA ILE A 376 -23.05 -40.80 15.98
C ILE A 376 -22.24 -40.67 14.69
N ASP A 377 -22.45 -39.55 13.99
CA ASP A 377 -21.59 -39.09 12.89
C ASP A 377 -20.18 -38.88 13.46
N SER A 378 -19.26 -39.82 13.23
CA SER A 378 -17.86 -39.67 13.66
C SER A 378 -17.12 -38.80 12.64
N LEU A 379 -16.57 -37.66 13.07
CA LEU A 379 -15.74 -36.79 12.23
C LEU A 379 -14.30 -37.34 12.20
N ARG A 380 -13.67 -37.39 11.01
CA ARG A 380 -12.27 -37.77 10.85
C ARG A 380 -11.44 -36.68 10.18
N PRO A 381 -10.19 -36.47 10.60
CA PRO A 381 -9.29 -35.54 9.92
C PRO A 381 -8.90 -36.08 8.54
N VAL A 382 -9.11 -35.28 7.50
CA VAL A 382 -8.67 -35.54 6.11
C VAL A 382 -7.35 -34.85 5.85
N LEU A 383 -7.20 -33.59 6.30
CA LEU A 383 -5.99 -32.77 6.23
C LEU A 383 -5.32 -32.80 4.84
N GLU A 384 -6.04 -32.32 3.82
CA GLU A 384 -5.50 -32.18 2.47
C GLU A 384 -4.25 -31.29 2.47
N GLU A 385 -3.14 -31.85 1.97
CA GLU A 385 -1.86 -31.17 1.77
C GLU A 385 -1.85 -30.37 0.46
N GLN A 386 -1.04 -29.30 0.38
CA GLN A 386 -0.90 -28.58 -0.87
C GLN A 386 -0.07 -29.39 -1.88
N PRO A 387 -0.52 -29.55 -3.13
CA PRO A 387 0.23 -30.34 -4.12
C PRO A 387 1.65 -29.83 -4.40
N LYS A 388 1.89 -28.52 -4.30
CA LYS A 388 3.21 -27.92 -4.48
C LYS A 388 4.25 -28.41 -3.46
N TRP A 389 3.86 -28.84 -2.26
CA TRP A 389 4.80 -29.32 -1.25
C TRP A 389 5.46 -30.64 -1.64
N ALA A 390 4.69 -31.57 -2.22
CA ALA A 390 5.23 -32.83 -2.72
C ALA A 390 6.25 -32.58 -3.84
N VAL A 391 5.91 -31.72 -4.80
CA VAL A 391 6.81 -31.36 -5.92
C VAL A 391 8.05 -30.62 -5.41
N LEU A 392 7.91 -29.73 -4.42
CA LEU A 392 9.06 -29.06 -3.81
C LEU A 392 10.01 -30.06 -3.16
N ALA A 393 9.48 -31.07 -2.46
CA ALA A 393 10.30 -32.09 -1.83
C ALA A 393 11.00 -32.98 -2.87
N ASP A 394 10.32 -33.34 -3.96
CA ASP A 394 10.92 -34.07 -5.09
C ASP A 394 12.07 -33.27 -5.73
N VAL A 395 11.90 -31.95 -5.91
CA VAL A 395 12.93 -31.05 -6.44
C VAL A 395 14.12 -30.95 -5.49
N LEU A 396 13.89 -30.86 -4.18
CA LEU A 396 14.98 -30.83 -3.20
C LEU A 396 15.75 -32.15 -3.17
N GLU A 397 15.08 -33.29 -3.29
CA GLU A 397 15.73 -34.60 -3.40
C GLU A 397 16.52 -34.74 -4.71
N GLU A 398 16.00 -34.22 -5.82
CA GLU A 398 16.74 -34.14 -7.09
C GLU A 398 18.02 -33.29 -6.94
N ILE A 399 17.91 -32.12 -6.32
CA ILE A 399 19.05 -31.22 -6.09
C ILE A 399 20.10 -31.88 -5.18
N ASP A 400 19.67 -32.58 -4.12
CA ASP A 400 20.58 -33.28 -3.20
C ASP A 400 21.34 -34.42 -3.93
N ARG A 401 20.63 -35.18 -4.78
CA ARG A 401 21.25 -36.20 -5.64
C ARG A 401 22.23 -35.57 -6.62
N ASP A 402 21.86 -34.46 -7.27
CA ASP A 402 22.74 -33.70 -8.16
C ASP A 402 24.01 -33.22 -7.44
N LEU A 403 23.87 -32.69 -6.23
CA LEU A 403 24.99 -32.26 -5.37
C LEU A 403 25.92 -33.43 -5.00
N TYR A 404 25.35 -34.61 -4.73
CA TYR A 404 26.09 -35.81 -4.37
C TYR A 404 26.83 -36.46 -5.55
N PHE A 405 26.19 -36.57 -6.72
CA PHE A 405 26.73 -37.28 -7.89
C PHE A 405 27.59 -36.38 -8.80
N GLU A 406 27.35 -35.07 -8.83
CA GLU A 406 28.16 -34.08 -9.56
C GLU A 406 28.87 -33.10 -8.58
N PRO A 407 29.84 -33.56 -7.77
CA PRO A 407 30.63 -32.67 -6.93
C PRO A 407 31.37 -31.65 -7.81
N ALA A 408 31.17 -30.37 -7.52
CA ALA A 408 31.43 -29.27 -8.43
C ALA A 408 32.87 -29.21 -8.99
N VAL A 409 32.97 -28.95 -10.29
CA VAL A 409 34.10 -28.20 -10.86
C VAL A 409 34.04 -26.80 -10.25
N ARG A 410 35.13 -26.31 -9.66
CA ARG A 410 35.19 -25.01 -8.97
C ARG A 410 34.59 -23.87 -9.81
N ASP A 411 33.39 -23.47 -9.45
CA ASP A 411 32.66 -22.29 -9.95
C ASP A 411 32.56 -21.25 -8.81
N ASP A 412 32.29 -19.98 -9.09
CA ASP A 412 32.15 -18.87 -8.11
C ASP A 412 30.80 -18.90 -7.33
N SER A 413 30.03 -19.99 -7.45
CA SER A 413 28.75 -20.19 -6.76
C SER A 413 28.93 -20.94 -5.43
N ASN A 414 28.16 -20.55 -4.41
CA ASN A 414 28.28 -21.09 -3.04
C ASN A 414 27.57 -22.44 -2.81
N GLY A 415 26.95 -23.01 -3.85
CA GLY A 415 26.18 -24.27 -3.74
C GLY A 415 24.82 -24.14 -3.03
N THR A 416 24.46 -22.94 -2.56
CA THR A 416 23.22 -22.63 -1.85
C THR A 416 21.97 -22.83 -2.70
N ILE A 417 20.87 -23.24 -2.03
CA ILE A 417 19.52 -23.33 -2.60
C ILE A 417 18.71 -22.12 -2.15
N LEU A 418 18.22 -21.33 -3.10
CA LEU A 418 17.37 -20.15 -2.83
C LEU A 418 15.93 -20.42 -3.27
N ILE A 419 15.00 -20.45 -2.32
CA ILE A 419 13.56 -20.57 -2.54
C ILE A 419 12.91 -19.19 -2.46
N MET A 420 12.29 -18.76 -3.57
CA MET A 420 11.64 -17.46 -3.68
C MET A 420 10.11 -17.61 -3.63
N CYS A 421 9.47 -16.83 -2.77
CA CYS A 421 8.02 -16.85 -2.53
C CYS A 421 7.40 -15.47 -2.69
N ALA A 422 6.08 -15.38 -2.89
CA ALA A 422 5.41 -14.08 -3.00
C ALA A 422 5.27 -13.33 -1.67
N ASP A 423 4.94 -14.04 -0.59
CA ASP A 423 4.61 -13.43 0.70
C ASP A 423 5.47 -14.02 1.83
N THR A 424 5.74 -13.22 2.86
CA THR A 424 6.49 -13.65 4.06
C THR A 424 5.75 -14.73 4.86
N ASN A 425 4.41 -14.76 4.78
CA ASN A 425 3.60 -15.82 5.40
C ASN A 425 3.84 -17.18 4.72
N THR A 426 3.91 -17.21 3.40
CA THR A 426 4.27 -18.42 2.63
C THR A 426 5.68 -18.88 2.99
N CYS A 427 6.62 -17.94 3.17
CA CYS A 427 7.98 -18.27 3.63
C CYS A 427 7.97 -18.96 5.01
N ARG A 428 7.19 -18.46 5.97
CA ARG A 428 7.05 -19.08 7.31
C ARG A 428 6.43 -20.47 7.23
N GLN A 429 5.41 -20.63 6.39
CA GLN A 429 4.73 -21.90 6.18
C GLN A 429 5.65 -22.94 5.54
N LEU A 430 6.41 -22.56 4.52
CA LEU A 430 7.38 -23.45 3.88
C LEU A 430 8.53 -23.80 4.83
N ARG A 431 8.98 -22.86 5.67
CA ARG A 431 9.96 -23.13 6.72
C ARG A 431 9.47 -24.20 7.69
N ASP A 432 8.24 -24.06 8.20
CA ASP A 432 7.61 -25.05 9.09
C ASP A 432 7.47 -26.42 8.40
N TYR A 433 7.04 -26.43 7.13
CA TYR A 433 6.96 -27.65 6.33
C TYR A 433 8.33 -28.34 6.17
N LEU A 434 9.36 -27.63 5.71
CA LEU A 434 10.70 -28.21 5.48
C LEU A 434 11.36 -28.71 6.76
N GLN A 435 11.10 -28.07 7.91
CA GLN A 435 11.57 -28.53 9.21
C GLN A 435 10.86 -29.82 9.67
N THR A 436 9.62 -30.04 9.25
CA THR A 436 8.78 -31.13 9.74
C THR A 436 8.46 -32.21 8.70
N MET A 437 8.91 -32.06 7.44
CA MET A 437 8.51 -32.93 6.33
C MET A 437 8.86 -34.41 6.52
N HIS A 438 9.91 -34.72 7.28
CA HIS A 438 10.32 -36.09 7.58
C HIS A 438 9.78 -36.60 8.93
N VAL A 439 9.06 -35.77 9.68
CA VAL A 439 8.48 -36.12 10.98
C VAL A 439 7.11 -36.75 10.77
N LYS A 440 6.97 -38.03 11.15
CA LYS A 440 5.70 -38.76 11.00
C LYS A 440 4.93 -38.84 12.32
N PRO A 441 3.61 -38.59 12.30
CA PRO A 441 2.76 -38.84 13.46
C PRO A 441 2.64 -40.36 13.68
N ARG A 442 3.01 -40.83 14.86
CA ARG A 442 3.04 -42.26 15.17
C ARG A 442 1.60 -42.77 15.36
N THR A 443 1.03 -43.46 14.38
CA THR A 443 -0.23 -44.18 14.58
C THR A 443 0.02 -45.43 15.42
N GLU A 444 -0.77 -45.62 16.47
CA GLU A 444 -0.73 -46.78 17.37
C GLU A 444 -1.12 -48.10 16.68
N LYS A 445 -0.34 -48.59 15.72
CA LYS A 445 -0.27 -50.02 15.38
C LYS A 445 1.17 -50.35 14.99
N LYS A 446 1.95 -50.82 15.96
CA LYS A 446 3.13 -51.65 15.69
C LYS A 446 2.65 -52.88 14.91
N VAL A 447 2.84 -52.88 13.60
CA VAL A 447 2.97 -54.10 12.83
C VAL A 447 4.43 -54.15 12.39
N GLU A 448 5.04 -55.29 12.64
CA GLU A 448 6.47 -55.57 12.58
C GLU A 448 7.16 -55.12 11.29
N GLU A 449 8.44 -54.79 11.45
CA GLU A 449 9.38 -54.25 10.48
C GLU A 449 9.33 -54.95 9.11
N PHE A 450 8.82 -54.22 8.12
CA PHE A 450 9.30 -54.28 6.75
C PHE A 450 9.67 -52.85 6.36
N HIS A 451 10.93 -52.63 5.97
CA HIS A 451 11.42 -51.34 5.47
C HIS A 451 10.75 -51.07 4.12
N ASP A 452 9.62 -50.38 4.16
CA ASP A 452 8.83 -50.06 2.98
C ASP A 452 9.26 -48.68 2.45
N PRO A 453 9.99 -48.59 1.32
CA PRO A 453 10.47 -47.32 0.77
C PRO A 453 9.32 -46.36 0.41
N GLU A 454 8.08 -46.84 0.24
CA GLU A 454 6.93 -45.95 0.05
C GLU A 454 6.50 -45.22 1.31
N LYS A 455 6.84 -45.75 2.50
CA LYS A 455 6.48 -45.13 3.78
C LYS A 455 7.39 -43.98 4.16
N ASP A 456 8.53 -43.77 3.49
CA ASP A 456 9.51 -42.73 3.80
C ASP A 456 9.40 -41.44 2.99
N LYS A 457 8.28 -41.28 2.27
CA LYS A 457 7.99 -40.07 1.52
C LYS A 457 7.77 -38.86 2.47
N PRO A 458 8.25 -37.67 2.10
CA PRO A 458 8.01 -36.44 2.85
C PRO A 458 6.51 -36.14 2.93
N SER A 459 6.01 -35.73 4.10
CA SER A 459 4.59 -35.45 4.34
C SER A 459 4.41 -34.27 5.29
N ALA A 460 3.41 -33.43 4.99
CA ALA A 460 3.02 -32.31 5.85
C ALA A 460 2.08 -32.70 7.00
N SER A 461 1.76 -33.99 7.14
CA SER A 461 0.74 -34.49 8.07
C SER A 461 0.94 -34.08 9.53
N PHE A 462 2.19 -33.99 10.00
CA PHE A 462 2.53 -33.53 11.34
C PHE A 462 2.16 -32.05 11.55
N MET A 463 2.65 -31.16 10.67
CA MET A 463 2.31 -29.73 10.69
C MET A 463 0.80 -29.51 10.64
N MET A 464 0.10 -30.24 9.76
CA MET A 464 -1.35 -30.12 9.57
C MET A 464 -2.15 -30.56 10.79
N ARG A 465 -1.74 -31.62 11.48
CA ARG A 465 -2.33 -32.06 12.76
C ARG A 465 -2.14 -31.01 13.85
N ARG A 466 -0.93 -30.46 13.96
CA ARG A 466 -0.61 -29.38 14.90
C ARG A 466 -1.51 -28.16 14.66
N LYS A 467 -1.64 -27.72 13.41
CA LYS A 467 -2.52 -26.61 13.01
C LYS A 467 -3.99 -26.89 13.28
N LEU A 468 -4.47 -28.11 13.03
CA LEU A 468 -5.86 -28.49 13.30
C LEU A 468 -6.21 -28.36 14.80
N ARG A 469 -5.33 -28.80 15.71
CA ARG A 469 -5.54 -28.60 17.15
C ARG A 469 -5.68 -27.13 17.51
N ASN A 470 -4.76 -26.31 17.01
CA ASN A 470 -4.76 -24.88 17.28
C ASN A 470 -6.03 -24.22 16.74
N TYR A 471 -6.47 -24.61 15.53
CA TYR A 471 -7.72 -24.15 14.94
C TYR A 471 -8.95 -24.56 15.77
N LEU A 472 -9.05 -25.81 16.23
CA LEU A 472 -10.19 -26.25 17.05
C LEU A 472 -10.25 -25.52 18.40
N LYS A 473 -9.09 -25.27 19.03
CA LYS A 473 -8.99 -24.45 20.25
C LYS A 473 -9.44 -23.01 19.96
N TRP A 474 -8.88 -22.39 18.93
CA TRP A 474 -9.24 -21.04 18.49
C TRP A 474 -10.73 -20.92 18.16
N LYS A 475 -11.32 -21.90 17.46
CA LYS A 475 -12.74 -21.88 17.07
C LYS A 475 -13.66 -21.89 18.28
N ARG A 476 -13.29 -22.64 19.33
CA ARG A 476 -14.01 -22.66 20.61
C ARG A 476 -13.96 -21.30 21.29
N GLU A 477 -12.77 -20.73 21.41
CA GLU A 477 -12.54 -19.39 22.01
C GLU A 477 -13.27 -18.31 21.21
N PHE A 478 -13.17 -18.36 19.88
CA PHE A 478 -13.84 -17.42 18.97
C PHE A 478 -15.36 -17.46 19.11
N ALA A 479 -15.95 -18.66 19.22
CA ALA A 479 -17.39 -18.80 19.45
C ALA A 479 -17.83 -18.19 20.78
N GLN A 480 -17.03 -18.36 21.84
CA GLN A 480 -17.28 -17.78 23.17
C GLN A 480 -17.20 -16.25 23.12
N VAL A 481 -16.13 -15.69 22.57
CA VAL A 481 -15.92 -14.24 22.44
C VAL A 481 -16.99 -13.59 21.56
N SER A 482 -17.35 -14.23 20.45
CA SER A 482 -18.42 -13.78 19.58
C SER A 482 -19.75 -13.70 20.33
N ALA A 483 -20.12 -14.74 21.07
CA ALA A 483 -21.36 -14.77 21.85
C ALA A 483 -21.40 -13.70 22.96
N THR A 484 -20.29 -13.49 23.68
CA THR A 484 -20.21 -12.47 24.74
C THR A 484 -20.33 -11.06 24.17
N LEU A 485 -19.57 -10.73 23.13
CA LEU A 485 -19.61 -9.43 22.45
C LEU A 485 -21.01 -9.11 21.87
N PHE A 486 -21.67 -10.09 21.23
CA PHE A 486 -23.02 -9.87 20.69
C PHE A 486 -24.06 -9.69 21.79
N SER A 487 -23.97 -10.44 22.90
CA SER A 487 -24.88 -10.29 24.04
C SER A 487 -24.76 -8.92 24.69
N GLU A 488 -23.55 -8.36 24.75
CA GLU A 488 -23.28 -7.04 25.31
C GLU A 488 -23.73 -5.93 24.38
N ASN A 489 -23.48 -6.05 23.07
CA ASN A 489 -23.99 -5.09 22.10
C ASN A 489 -25.53 -5.01 22.17
N GLN A 490 -26.19 -6.15 22.32
CA GLN A 490 -27.64 -6.21 22.48
C GLN A 490 -28.11 -5.60 23.81
N LYS A 491 -27.38 -5.82 24.91
CA LYS A 491 -27.64 -5.17 26.20
C LYS A 491 -27.45 -3.65 26.12
N ALA A 492 -26.38 -3.17 25.50
CA ALA A 492 -26.10 -1.74 25.29
C ALA A 492 -27.16 -1.06 24.41
N LEU A 493 -27.55 -1.71 23.30
CA LEU A 493 -28.66 -1.27 22.44
C LEU A 493 -30.00 -1.23 23.18
N SER A 494 -30.28 -2.21 24.05
CA SER A 494 -31.50 -2.24 24.86
C SER A 494 -31.50 -1.21 25.99
N GLY A 495 -30.33 -0.87 26.55
CA GLY A 495 -30.17 0.16 27.58
C GLY A 495 -30.35 1.60 27.07
N ALA A 496 -30.23 1.81 25.76
CA ALA A 496 -30.47 3.10 25.11
C ALA A 496 -31.95 3.37 24.77
N VAL A 497 -32.86 2.42 25.00
CA VAL A 497 -34.30 2.56 24.74
C VAL A 497 -35.05 2.83 26.04
N ASP A 498 -35.63 4.03 26.15
CA ASP A 498 -36.46 4.53 27.26
C ASP A 498 -37.48 3.47 27.77
N PRO A 499 -37.53 3.12 29.08
CA PRO A 499 -38.33 2.01 29.61
C PRO A 499 -39.85 2.20 29.58
N ARG A 500 -40.36 3.19 28.83
CA ARG A 500 -41.79 3.51 28.71
C ARG A 500 -42.39 2.98 27.41
N LYS A 501 -42.35 1.66 27.18
CA LYS A 501 -43.28 1.01 26.22
C LYS A 501 -43.47 -0.47 26.53
N GLY A 502 -44.65 -0.76 27.10
CA GLY A 502 -45.46 -1.98 26.92
C GLY A 502 -44.80 -3.35 27.03
N LYS A 503 -45.05 -4.03 28.17
CA LYS A 503 -44.93 -5.50 28.30
C LYS A 503 -45.62 -6.21 27.13
N ALA A 504 -44.87 -6.99 26.36
CA ALA A 504 -45.42 -7.96 25.42
C ALA A 504 -45.91 -9.21 26.18
N SER A 505 -47.07 -9.72 25.75
CA SER A 505 -47.80 -10.83 26.36
C SER A 505 -47.04 -12.16 26.30
N SER A 506 -46.85 -12.78 27.47
CA SER A 506 -46.36 -14.15 27.63
C SER A 506 -47.50 -15.16 27.40
N ASN A 507 -47.85 -15.46 26.15
CA ASN A 507 -48.60 -16.68 25.82
C ASN A 507 -48.69 -16.92 24.31
N LYS A 508 -47.68 -17.58 23.74
CA LYS A 508 -47.86 -18.47 22.58
C LYS A 508 -47.01 -19.72 22.77
N ARG A 509 -47.64 -20.80 23.25
CA ARG A 509 -47.12 -22.16 23.08
C ARG A 509 -47.01 -22.43 21.58
N ARG A 510 -45.80 -22.33 21.04
CA ARG A 510 -45.47 -22.78 19.68
C ARG A 510 -45.52 -24.30 19.68
N ARG A 511 -46.53 -24.85 19.01
CA ARG A 511 -46.70 -26.28 18.77
C ARG A 511 -45.55 -26.74 17.85
N VAL A 512 -44.57 -27.44 18.40
CA VAL A 512 -43.52 -28.10 17.61
C VAL A 512 -44.13 -29.36 17.02
N ARG A 513 -44.27 -29.40 15.70
CA ARG A 513 -44.71 -30.57 14.94
C ARG A 513 -43.57 -30.95 14.01
N GLY A 514 -43.05 -32.16 14.18
CA GLY A 514 -42.15 -32.82 13.25
C GLY A 514 -40.67 -32.56 13.50
N GLY A 515 -40.01 -33.53 14.16
CA GLY A 515 -38.58 -33.70 14.05
C GLY A 515 -38.23 -34.12 12.62
N GLY A 516 -37.48 -33.28 11.93
CA GLY A 516 -36.75 -33.64 10.72
C GLY A 516 -35.27 -33.67 11.08
N THR A 517 -34.64 -34.82 10.85
CA THR A 517 -33.19 -35.02 10.92
C THR A 517 -32.47 -33.96 10.10
N MET A 518 -31.77 -33.05 10.78
CA MET A 518 -30.88 -32.11 10.12
C MET A 518 -29.67 -32.88 9.59
N GLY A 519 -29.54 -32.94 8.27
CA GLY A 519 -28.34 -33.45 7.61
C GLY A 519 -27.13 -32.60 7.97
N ALA A 520 -25.96 -33.23 8.02
CA ALA A 520 -24.69 -32.62 8.34
C ALA A 520 -24.26 -31.63 7.23
N GLY A 521 -24.55 -30.35 7.42
CA GLY A 521 -24.07 -29.23 6.60
C GLY A 521 -24.55 -27.87 7.13
N PRO A 522 -23.85 -26.76 6.83
CA PRO A 522 -24.35 -25.40 7.07
C PRO A 522 -25.66 -25.20 6.29
N GLY A 523 -26.78 -25.31 7.01
CA GLY A 523 -28.10 -25.02 6.43
C GLY A 523 -28.26 -23.54 6.13
N ARG A 524 -29.10 -23.22 5.16
CA ARG A 524 -29.59 -21.85 4.96
C ARG A 524 -30.38 -21.40 6.20
N LEU A 525 -30.07 -20.20 6.69
CA LEU A 525 -30.86 -19.50 7.70
C LEU A 525 -32.25 -19.15 7.13
N ASP A 526 -33.20 -18.76 7.99
CA ASP A 526 -34.59 -18.39 7.61
C ASP A 526 -34.64 -17.20 6.62
N ASN A 527 -33.54 -16.44 6.54
CA ASN A 527 -33.33 -15.33 5.61
C ASN A 527 -32.66 -15.76 4.27
N GLY A 528 -32.33 -17.03 4.08
CA GLY A 528 -31.70 -17.60 2.89
C GLY A 528 -30.17 -17.52 2.81
N SER A 529 -29.48 -16.88 3.75
CA SER A 529 -28.00 -16.87 3.78
C SER A 529 -27.43 -18.10 4.46
N ILE A 530 -26.17 -18.39 4.19
CA ILE A 530 -25.44 -19.51 4.80
C ILE A 530 -25.23 -19.21 6.30
N GLY A 531 -25.74 -20.09 7.15
CA GLY A 531 -25.56 -19.98 8.60
C GLY A 531 -24.18 -20.45 9.06
N GLN A 532 -23.67 -19.85 10.13
CA GLN A 532 -22.42 -20.28 10.74
C GLN A 532 -22.66 -21.66 11.37
N TYR A 533 -21.93 -22.67 10.91
CA TYR A 533 -22.03 -24.02 11.45
C TYR A 533 -21.02 -24.20 12.60
N PHE A 534 -21.52 -24.46 13.79
CA PHE A 534 -20.71 -24.87 14.93
C PHE A 534 -20.80 -26.40 15.09
N GLU A 535 -19.64 -27.09 15.11
CA GLU A 535 -19.60 -28.52 15.43
C GLU A 535 -20.15 -28.79 16.84
N LYS A 536 -20.75 -29.97 17.03
CA LYS A 536 -21.19 -30.35 18.38
C LYS A 536 -19.96 -30.60 19.27
N PRO A 537 -19.99 -30.25 20.57
CA PRO A 537 -18.87 -30.47 21.49
C PRO A 537 -18.35 -31.92 21.52
N GLY A 538 -19.23 -32.91 21.33
CA GLY A 538 -18.85 -34.33 21.26
C GLY A 538 -18.05 -34.68 20.00
N GLU A 539 -18.40 -34.10 18.85
CA GLU A 539 -17.70 -34.32 17.57
C GLU A 539 -16.30 -33.68 17.58
N VAL A 540 -16.16 -32.53 18.25
CA VAL A 540 -14.86 -31.85 18.45
C VAL A 540 -13.97 -32.60 19.44
N ALA A 541 -14.54 -33.17 20.49
CA ALA A 541 -13.79 -33.94 21.49
C ALA A 541 -13.18 -35.22 20.88
N GLU A 542 -13.90 -35.90 19.98
CA GLU A 542 -13.40 -37.07 19.24
C GLU A 542 -12.28 -36.67 18.25
N LEU A 543 -12.46 -35.58 17.50
CA LEU A 543 -11.40 -35.01 16.63
C LEU A 543 -10.14 -34.62 17.42
N MET A 544 -10.30 -34.00 18.60
CA MET A 544 -9.17 -33.65 19.47
C MET A 544 -8.48 -34.88 20.04
N ALA A 545 -9.19 -35.98 20.25
CA ALA A 545 -8.62 -37.26 20.68
C ALA A 545 -7.76 -37.92 19.58
N ASP A 546 -8.22 -37.88 18.33
CA ASP A 546 -7.48 -38.44 17.17
C ASP A 546 -6.20 -37.66 16.82
N VAL A 547 -6.06 -36.43 17.33
CA VAL A 547 -4.95 -35.50 17.03
C VAL A 547 -4.09 -35.19 18.26
N GLN A 548 -4.18 -35.97 19.35
CA GLN A 548 -3.40 -35.71 20.59
C GLN A 548 -1.88 -35.67 20.37
N MET A 549 -1.18 -34.88 21.21
CA MET A 549 0.29 -34.76 21.17
C MET A 549 0.94 -36.07 21.62
N THR A 550 1.88 -36.58 20.83
CA THR A 550 2.68 -37.76 21.18
C THR A 550 3.91 -37.36 22.02
N GLU A 551 4.41 -38.22 22.92
CA GLU A 551 5.56 -37.90 23.81
C GLU A 551 6.86 -37.53 23.08
N GLU A 552 7.03 -37.95 21.82
CA GLU A 552 8.16 -37.56 20.97
C GLU A 552 7.94 -36.19 20.28
N GLU A 553 6.67 -35.80 20.04
CA GLU A 553 6.29 -34.48 19.52
C GLU A 553 6.48 -33.37 20.57
N ALA A 554 6.38 -33.71 21.86
CA ALA A 554 6.63 -32.81 22.97
C ALA A 554 8.12 -32.61 23.28
N LYS A 555 9.02 -33.43 22.71
CA LYS A 555 10.49 -33.32 22.88
C LYS A 555 11.14 -32.40 21.84
N GLN A 556 10.47 -32.11 20.73
CA GLN A 556 10.94 -31.07 19.83
C GLN A 556 10.78 -29.71 20.53
N LYS A 557 11.85 -28.90 20.51
CA LYS A 557 11.80 -27.53 21.01
C LYS A 557 10.58 -26.84 20.37
N GLU A 558 9.78 -26.16 21.19
CA GLU A 558 8.82 -25.19 20.66
C GLU A 558 9.54 -24.33 19.62
N ASP A 559 8.87 -24.09 18.48
CA ASP A 559 9.37 -23.23 17.41
C ASP A 559 10.14 -22.06 18.04
N VAL A 560 11.32 -21.72 17.51
CA VAL A 560 11.95 -20.43 17.83
C VAL A 560 10.97 -19.36 17.34
N ILE A 561 10.03 -19.00 18.21
CA ILE A 561 9.21 -17.81 18.13
C ILE A 561 10.23 -16.71 17.97
N MET A 562 10.27 -16.15 16.77
CA MET A 562 11.00 -14.95 16.37
C MET A 562 11.91 -14.48 17.49
N ASP A 563 13.16 -14.95 17.53
CA ASP A 563 14.13 -14.44 18.48
C ASP A 563 14.01 -12.92 18.41
N PRO A 564 13.61 -12.24 19.50
CA PRO A 564 13.48 -10.80 19.51
C PRO A 564 14.86 -10.14 19.44
N MET A 565 15.81 -10.65 18.65
CA MET A 565 17.21 -10.23 18.58
C MET A 565 17.87 -10.06 19.96
N GLU A 566 17.29 -10.63 21.02
CA GLU A 566 17.69 -10.37 22.40
C GLU A 566 18.71 -11.42 22.87
N ASP A 567 18.75 -12.61 22.27
CA ASP A 567 19.67 -13.70 22.64
C ASP A 567 20.42 -14.31 21.43
N MET A 568 21.08 -13.46 20.64
CA MET A 568 21.91 -13.90 19.50
C MET A 568 23.20 -14.66 19.90
N ASP A 569 23.63 -14.62 21.17
CA ASP A 569 24.94 -15.14 21.59
C ASP A 569 24.97 -16.65 21.88
N ASP A 570 23.82 -17.30 22.12
CA ASP A 570 23.76 -18.69 22.62
C ASP A 570 23.61 -19.77 21.52
N TYR A 571 23.37 -19.39 20.26
CA TYR A 571 23.00 -20.32 19.17
C TYR A 571 23.82 -20.20 17.89
N TYR A 572 25.14 -19.96 17.97
CA TYR A 572 26.00 -20.03 16.79
C TYR A 572 26.34 -21.49 16.41
N GLN A 573 25.87 -21.91 15.24
CA GLN A 573 26.41 -23.06 14.50
C GLN A 573 26.95 -22.57 13.15
N LEU A 574 28.21 -22.92 12.84
CA LEU A 574 28.81 -22.67 11.55
C LEU A 574 28.28 -23.71 10.55
N TYR A 575 27.41 -23.28 9.65
CA TYR A 575 26.99 -24.08 8.51
C TYR A 575 27.83 -23.75 7.28
N GLU A 576 28.21 -24.75 6.50
CA GLU A 576 28.78 -24.53 5.18
C GLU A 576 27.68 -24.03 4.25
N MET A 577 27.99 -23.06 3.37
CA MET A 577 26.97 -22.45 2.51
C MET A 577 26.32 -23.48 1.56
N GLN A 578 27.02 -24.56 1.22
CA GLN A 578 26.49 -25.62 0.36
C GLN A 578 25.32 -26.40 1.01
N ASP A 579 25.18 -26.38 2.34
CA ASP A 579 24.15 -27.11 3.07
C ASP A 579 22.94 -26.20 3.43
N LEU A 580 22.94 -24.95 2.96
CA LEU A 580 21.96 -23.94 3.34
C LEU A 580 20.81 -23.85 2.34
N VAL A 581 19.59 -24.02 2.85
CA VAL A 581 18.34 -23.66 2.15
C VAL A 581 17.85 -22.32 2.66
N VAL A 582 17.87 -21.30 1.79
CA VAL A 582 17.40 -19.95 2.11
C VAL A 582 16.01 -19.73 1.51
N ILE A 583 15.05 -19.29 2.33
CA ILE A 583 13.69 -18.95 1.87
C ILE A 583 13.51 -17.44 2.00
N HIS A 584 13.23 -16.78 0.88
CA HIS A 584 13.07 -15.33 0.80
C HIS A 584 11.77 -14.95 0.08
N ALA A 585 11.16 -13.83 0.46
CA ALA A 585 10.00 -13.28 -0.24
C ALA A 585 10.46 -12.34 -1.37
N TYR A 586 9.68 -12.16 -2.43
CA TYR A 586 10.01 -11.16 -3.46
C TYR A 586 9.97 -9.75 -2.85
N GLU A 587 11.09 -9.04 -2.85
CA GLU A 587 11.21 -7.68 -2.33
C GLU A 587 11.43 -6.63 -3.43
N GLY A 588 11.24 -7.01 -4.69
CA GLY A 588 11.45 -6.10 -5.80
C GLY A 588 12.95 -5.91 -6.01
N ASP A 589 13.42 -4.68 -6.19
CA ASP A 589 14.78 -4.50 -6.68
C ASP A 589 15.89 -4.94 -5.71
N LEU A 590 15.57 -5.11 -4.42
CA LEU A 590 16.48 -5.67 -3.42
C LEU A 590 16.84 -7.14 -3.69
N ASP A 591 16.03 -7.86 -4.47
CA ASP A 591 16.32 -9.25 -4.84
C ASP A 591 17.67 -9.37 -5.57
N GLU A 592 18.17 -8.29 -6.21
CA GLU A 592 19.50 -8.28 -6.84
C GLU A 592 20.63 -8.44 -5.79
N HIS A 593 20.53 -7.79 -4.63
CA HIS A 593 21.51 -7.93 -3.54
C HIS A 593 21.51 -9.35 -2.98
N VAL A 594 20.33 -9.91 -2.76
CA VAL A 594 20.17 -11.29 -2.28
C VAL A 594 20.88 -12.27 -3.22
N LEU A 595 20.77 -12.07 -4.54
CA LEU A 595 21.46 -12.91 -5.53
C LEU A 595 22.99 -12.74 -5.49
N GLU A 596 23.50 -11.53 -5.31
CA GLU A 596 24.95 -11.26 -5.25
C GLU A 596 25.59 -11.68 -3.93
N GLU A 597 24.88 -11.58 -2.81
CA GLU A 597 25.33 -12.01 -1.48
C GLU A 597 25.33 -13.54 -1.34
N ILE A 598 24.21 -14.19 -1.69
CA ILE A 598 24.03 -15.63 -1.49
C ILE A 598 24.77 -16.44 -2.56
N LYS A 599 24.90 -15.89 -3.76
CA LYS A 599 25.42 -16.56 -4.97
C LYS A 599 24.85 -17.98 -5.19
N PRO A 600 23.52 -18.13 -5.31
CA PRO A 600 22.89 -19.43 -5.38
C PRO A 600 23.24 -20.20 -6.66
N LYS A 601 23.40 -21.52 -6.52
CA LYS A 601 23.51 -22.45 -7.65
C LYS A 601 22.13 -22.91 -8.13
N TYR A 602 21.22 -23.15 -7.19
CA TYR A 602 19.86 -23.58 -7.45
C TYR A 602 18.87 -22.50 -6.98
N ILE A 603 17.98 -22.08 -7.87
CA ILE A 603 16.92 -21.12 -7.57
C ILE A 603 15.59 -21.81 -7.81
N ILE A 604 14.74 -21.86 -6.79
CA ILE A 604 13.38 -22.42 -6.86
C ILE A 604 12.40 -21.26 -6.75
N MET A 605 11.68 -20.96 -7.82
CA MET A 605 10.58 -20.01 -7.82
C MET A 605 9.30 -20.76 -7.44
N TYR A 606 8.85 -20.60 -6.20
CA TYR A 606 7.63 -21.28 -5.70
C TYR A 606 6.35 -20.71 -6.33
N GLU A 607 6.36 -19.41 -6.63
CA GLU A 607 5.33 -18.71 -7.39
C GLU A 607 5.98 -17.90 -8.52
N PRO A 608 5.31 -17.79 -9.68
CA PRO A 608 5.89 -17.16 -10.85
C PRO A 608 5.87 -15.63 -10.73
N ASP A 609 7.03 -14.99 -10.92
CA ASP A 609 7.14 -13.54 -11.04
C ASP A 609 7.98 -13.13 -12.26
N ALA A 610 7.37 -12.34 -13.15
CA ALA A 610 8.01 -11.93 -14.40
C ALA A 610 9.20 -10.99 -14.18
N SER A 611 9.20 -10.19 -13.11
CA SER A 611 10.29 -9.26 -12.81
C SER A 611 11.50 -9.99 -12.27
N PHE A 612 11.31 -10.95 -11.37
CA PHE A 612 12.38 -11.76 -10.81
C PHE A 612 13.00 -12.71 -11.84
N ILE A 613 12.21 -13.32 -12.74
CA ILE A 613 12.76 -14.12 -13.85
C ILE A 613 13.79 -13.31 -14.65
N ARG A 614 13.47 -12.05 -14.99
CA ARG A 614 14.39 -11.17 -15.72
C ARG A 614 15.61 -10.79 -14.89
N ARG A 615 15.47 -10.60 -13.58
CA ARG A 615 16.62 -10.37 -12.69
C ARG A 615 17.57 -11.56 -12.68
N VAL A 616 17.05 -12.79 -12.65
CA VAL A 616 17.86 -14.00 -12.74
C VAL A 616 18.56 -14.11 -14.10
N GLU A 617 17.90 -13.74 -15.20
CA GLU A 617 18.54 -13.65 -16.52
C GLU A 617 19.70 -12.63 -16.53
N VAL A 618 19.50 -11.45 -15.94
CA VAL A 618 20.52 -10.39 -15.82
C VAL A 618 21.69 -10.85 -14.95
N TYR A 619 21.41 -11.40 -13.76
CA TYR A 619 22.40 -11.94 -12.83
C TYR A 619 23.29 -12.99 -13.51
N ARG A 620 22.67 -13.92 -14.23
CA ARG A 620 23.37 -14.96 -14.97
C ARG A 620 24.22 -14.40 -16.12
N SER A 621 23.66 -13.51 -16.93
CA SER A 621 24.41 -12.93 -18.06
C SER A 621 25.53 -11.99 -17.61
N SER A 622 25.42 -11.42 -16.40
CA SER A 622 26.49 -10.63 -15.79
C SER A 622 27.66 -11.49 -15.28
N HIS A 623 27.41 -12.76 -14.94
CA HIS A 623 28.41 -13.71 -14.43
C HIS A 623 28.55 -14.92 -15.36
N ASN A 624 29.54 -14.89 -16.27
CA ASN A 624 29.72 -16.00 -17.23
C ASN A 624 30.19 -17.31 -16.58
N ASP A 625 30.88 -17.20 -15.45
CA ASP A 625 31.50 -18.34 -14.78
C ASP A 625 30.44 -19.18 -14.04
N ARG A 626 29.39 -18.54 -13.49
CA ARG A 626 28.33 -19.16 -12.68
C ARG A 626 27.35 -20.01 -13.50
N ASN A 627 27.14 -21.26 -13.10
CA ASN A 627 26.11 -22.15 -13.62
C ASN A 627 24.92 -22.22 -12.66
N VAL A 628 23.87 -21.45 -12.97
CA VAL A 628 22.62 -21.40 -12.18
C VAL A 628 21.55 -22.27 -12.84
N LYS A 629 20.94 -23.19 -12.08
CA LYS A 629 19.73 -23.95 -12.46
C LYS A 629 18.50 -23.32 -11.83
N VAL A 630 17.44 -23.16 -12.61
CA VAL A 630 16.20 -22.49 -12.16
C VAL A 630 15.03 -23.45 -12.28
N TYR A 631 14.36 -23.71 -11.16
CA TYR A 631 13.11 -24.46 -11.09
C TYR A 631 11.94 -23.49 -10.96
N PHE A 632 10.92 -23.71 -11.79
CA PHE A 632 9.76 -22.84 -11.88
C PHE A 632 8.48 -23.64 -11.60
N LEU A 633 7.84 -23.40 -10.46
CA LEU A 633 6.61 -24.09 -10.07
C LEU A 633 5.40 -23.19 -10.30
N TYR A 634 4.34 -23.73 -10.91
CA TYR A 634 3.06 -23.05 -11.04
C TYR A 634 1.92 -24.05 -11.05
N TYR A 635 0.73 -23.62 -10.61
CA TYR A 635 -0.47 -24.44 -10.74
C TYR A 635 -1.05 -24.35 -12.16
N GLY A 636 -1.12 -25.48 -12.87
CA GLY A 636 -1.70 -25.55 -14.22
C GLY A 636 -3.22 -25.32 -14.22
N GLY A 637 -3.72 -24.52 -15.16
CA GLY A 637 -5.15 -24.19 -15.29
C GLY A 637 -5.72 -23.40 -14.10
N SER A 638 -4.87 -22.73 -13.34
CA SER A 638 -5.22 -21.98 -12.14
C SER A 638 -5.28 -20.47 -12.38
N VAL A 639 -5.78 -19.74 -11.39
CA VAL A 639 -5.74 -18.27 -11.37
C VAL A 639 -4.30 -17.73 -11.34
N GLU A 640 -3.35 -18.46 -10.74
CA GLU A 640 -1.93 -18.07 -10.69
C GLU A 640 -1.32 -17.99 -12.09
N GLU A 641 -1.50 -19.04 -12.91
CA GLU A 641 -1.00 -19.09 -14.29
C GLU A 641 -1.65 -17.99 -15.14
N GLN A 642 -2.97 -17.85 -15.08
CA GLN A 642 -3.70 -16.84 -15.84
C GLN A 642 -3.24 -15.42 -15.47
N ARG A 643 -2.97 -15.16 -14.19
CA ARG A 643 -2.49 -13.87 -13.71
C ARG A 643 -1.05 -13.58 -14.16
N TYR A 644 -0.18 -14.58 -14.17
CA TYR A 644 1.16 -14.45 -14.72
C TYR A 644 1.10 -14.10 -16.22
N LEU A 645 0.35 -14.88 -17.00
CA LEU A 645 0.19 -14.67 -18.43
C LEU A 645 -0.46 -13.31 -18.77
N SER A 646 -1.46 -12.89 -18.02
CA SER A 646 -2.12 -11.59 -18.24
C SER A 646 -1.19 -10.42 -17.93
N THR A 647 -0.35 -10.52 -16.90
CA THR A 647 0.66 -9.51 -16.57
C THR A 647 1.68 -9.35 -17.71
N VAL A 648 2.20 -10.48 -18.22
CA VAL A 648 3.15 -10.47 -19.35
C VAL A 648 2.53 -9.92 -20.63
N ARG A 649 1.28 -10.32 -20.94
CA ARG A 649 0.54 -9.80 -22.11
C ARG A 649 0.30 -8.30 -22.01
N ARG A 650 -0.17 -7.83 -20.84
CA ARG A 650 -0.44 -6.41 -20.59
C ARG A 650 0.82 -5.57 -20.74
N GLU A 651 1.94 -6.02 -20.18
CA GLU A 651 3.22 -5.31 -20.32
C GLU A 651 3.66 -5.23 -21.79
N LYS A 652 3.56 -6.34 -22.53
CA LYS A 652 3.86 -6.38 -23.97
C LYS A 652 2.98 -5.40 -24.75
N ASP A 653 1.68 -5.40 -24.48
CA ASP A 653 0.73 -4.50 -25.13
C ASP A 653 1.02 -3.05 -24.78
N ALA A 654 1.38 -2.76 -23.53
CA ALA A 654 1.72 -1.42 -23.08
C ALA A 654 2.96 -0.89 -23.83
N TYR A 655 4.06 -1.64 -23.87
CA TYR A 655 5.24 -1.24 -24.65
C TYR A 655 4.94 -1.11 -26.14
N THR A 656 4.11 -1.99 -26.71
CA THR A 656 3.72 -1.91 -28.11
C THR A 656 2.95 -0.61 -28.41
N ARG A 657 2.05 -0.21 -27.52
CA ARG A 657 1.33 1.08 -27.63
C ARG A 657 2.28 2.26 -27.50
N LEU A 658 3.22 2.24 -26.54
CA LEU A 658 4.22 3.30 -26.37
C LEU A 658 5.12 3.45 -27.58
N ILE A 659 5.56 2.35 -28.19
CA ILE A 659 6.39 2.38 -29.40
C ILE A 659 5.61 3.00 -30.57
N LYS A 660 4.32 2.65 -30.72
CA LYS A 660 3.45 3.22 -31.76
C LYS A 660 3.21 4.71 -31.53
N GLU A 661 2.91 5.12 -30.30
CA GLU A 661 2.71 6.52 -29.95
C GLU A 661 3.99 7.32 -30.21
N ARG A 662 5.14 6.86 -29.69
CA ARG A 662 6.45 7.47 -29.94
C ARG A 662 6.76 7.63 -31.42
N ALA A 663 6.42 6.64 -32.26
CA ALA A 663 6.63 6.72 -33.70
C ALA A 663 5.69 7.73 -34.39
N SER A 664 4.48 7.92 -33.86
CA SER A 664 3.50 8.90 -34.37
C SER A 664 3.73 10.32 -33.84
N MET A 665 4.52 10.49 -32.78
CA MET A 665 4.86 11.80 -32.22
C MET A 665 5.76 12.57 -33.19
N SER A 666 5.19 13.54 -33.91
CA SER A 666 5.96 14.56 -34.60
C SER A 666 6.57 15.50 -33.55
N VAL A 667 7.87 15.38 -33.30
CA VAL A 667 8.58 16.25 -32.34
C VAL A 667 8.67 17.67 -32.92
N VAL A 668 7.73 18.54 -32.56
CA VAL A 668 7.94 20.00 -32.43
C VAL A 668 7.13 20.50 -31.24
N MET A 669 7.67 20.35 -30.03
CA MET A 669 7.27 21.22 -28.91
C MET A 669 8.46 22.14 -28.62
N THR A 670 8.58 23.19 -29.42
CA THR A 670 9.49 24.31 -29.16
C THR A 670 8.99 25.05 -27.93
N VAL A 671 9.55 24.73 -26.78
CA VAL A 671 9.51 25.58 -25.58
C VAL A 671 10.89 26.22 -25.39
N ASP A 672 11.52 26.65 -26.48
CA ASP A 672 12.71 27.52 -26.46
C ASP A 672 12.27 28.96 -26.79
N ASP A 673 11.85 29.67 -25.75
CA ASP A 673 12.37 30.99 -25.32
C ASP A 673 12.62 32.11 -26.34
N SER A 674 11.63 32.48 -27.15
CA SER A 674 11.52 33.86 -27.64
C SER A 674 10.07 34.34 -27.80
N GLY A 675 9.39 34.52 -26.67
CA GLY A 675 8.12 35.25 -26.58
C GLY A 675 7.07 34.57 -25.68
N PRO A 676 6.34 35.30 -24.81
CA PRO A 676 5.21 34.74 -24.08
C PRO A 676 4.02 34.65 -25.05
N ALA A 677 3.90 33.56 -25.81
CA ALA A 677 2.81 33.36 -26.76
C ALA A 677 2.62 31.87 -27.10
N ASP A 678 1.36 31.51 -27.34
CA ASP A 678 0.85 30.26 -27.93
C ASP A 678 0.36 29.15 -26.99
N ASP A 679 -0.28 29.53 -25.88
CA ASP A 679 -1.49 28.81 -25.45
C ASP A 679 -2.74 29.62 -25.86
N PRO A 680 -3.57 29.15 -26.81
CA PRO A 680 -4.82 29.82 -27.20
C PRO A 680 -5.77 30.09 -26.03
N GLN A 681 -5.68 29.31 -24.95
CA GLN A 681 -6.47 29.53 -23.73
C GLN A 681 -5.93 30.69 -22.88
N GLU A 682 -4.62 30.96 -22.87
CA GLU A 682 -4.04 32.12 -22.16
C GLU A 682 -4.23 33.43 -22.95
N ALA A 683 -4.23 33.38 -24.28
CA ALA A 683 -4.52 34.54 -25.12
C ALA A 683 -5.96 35.07 -24.96
N PHE A 684 -6.93 34.18 -24.72
CA PHE A 684 -8.31 34.58 -24.42
C PHE A 684 -8.40 35.37 -23.10
N LEU A 685 -7.61 35.02 -22.09
CA LEU A 685 -7.63 35.65 -20.76
C LEU A 685 -6.93 37.02 -20.73
N ARG A 686 -5.89 37.24 -21.54
CA ARG A 686 -5.23 38.57 -21.63
C ARG A 686 -6.07 39.62 -22.37
N THR A 687 -6.93 39.21 -23.29
CA THR A 687 -7.74 40.15 -24.10
C THR A 687 -8.87 40.80 -23.27
N ILE A 688 -9.15 40.30 -22.07
CA ILE A 688 -10.16 40.86 -21.17
C ILE A 688 -9.59 41.96 -20.24
N ASN A 689 -8.27 42.10 -20.14
CA ASN A 689 -7.63 43.09 -19.26
C ASN A 689 -7.31 44.46 -19.92
N THR A 690 -7.80 44.75 -21.13
CA THR A 690 -7.57 46.05 -21.77
C THR A 690 -8.81 46.78 -22.27
N ARG A 691 -10.03 46.44 -21.82
CA ARG A 691 -11.23 47.23 -22.16
C ARG A 691 -11.78 48.05 -20.98
N ILE A 692 -11.25 49.26 -20.94
CA ILE A 692 -11.68 50.47 -20.24
C ILE A 692 -13.22 50.64 -20.21
N ALA A 693 -13.77 50.76 -19.00
CA ALA A 693 -14.99 51.53 -18.72
C ALA A 693 -15.00 51.99 -17.25
N GLY A 694 -14.81 53.30 -17.04
CA GLY A 694 -15.06 53.96 -15.74
C GLY A 694 -13.81 54.24 -14.91
N GLY A 695 -13.38 55.51 -14.88
CA GLY A 695 -12.20 55.96 -14.15
C GLY A 695 -12.28 55.71 -12.65
N GLY A 696 -11.38 54.84 -12.17
CA GLY A 696 -11.02 54.67 -10.78
C GLY A 696 -9.53 54.36 -10.71
N ARG A 697 -8.80 55.04 -9.82
CA ARG A 697 -7.36 54.84 -9.62
C ARG A 697 -7.09 53.39 -9.23
N LEU A 698 -6.33 52.66 -10.05
CA LEU A 698 -5.57 51.50 -9.60
C LEU A 698 -4.10 51.80 -9.87
N ALA A 699 -3.35 51.95 -8.78
CA ALA A 699 -1.92 51.80 -8.83
C ALA A 699 -1.66 50.37 -9.31
N ALA A 700 -1.16 50.22 -10.54
CA ALA A 700 -0.49 49.00 -10.94
C ALA A 700 0.71 48.85 -9.99
N THR A 701 0.54 48.09 -8.92
CA THR A 701 1.67 47.62 -8.12
C THR A 701 2.54 46.81 -9.06
N ALA A 702 3.79 47.23 -9.26
CA ALA A 702 4.72 46.62 -10.20
C ALA A 702 5.18 45.20 -9.79
N GLN A 703 4.63 44.63 -8.73
CA GLN A 703 5.01 43.32 -8.19
C GLN A 703 3.96 42.25 -8.50
N PRO A 704 4.37 41.01 -8.82
CA PRO A 704 3.42 39.93 -9.04
C PRO A 704 2.61 39.63 -7.78
N PRO A 705 1.34 39.21 -7.91
CA PRO A 705 0.49 38.86 -6.78
C PRO A 705 1.12 37.74 -5.95
N ARG A 706 1.22 37.90 -4.61
CA ARG A 706 1.71 36.83 -3.70
C ARG A 706 0.63 36.21 -2.81
N VAL A 707 0.71 34.91 -2.57
CA VAL A 707 -0.17 34.18 -1.62
C VAL A 707 0.71 33.46 -0.61
N VAL A 708 0.41 33.64 0.68
CA VAL A 708 1.09 32.88 1.75
C VAL A 708 0.32 31.57 1.94
N VAL A 709 1.03 30.46 1.90
CA VAL A 709 0.45 29.10 1.89
C VAL A 709 1.06 28.29 3.03
N ASP A 710 0.21 27.58 3.77
CA ASP A 710 0.68 26.66 4.80
C ASP A 710 1.53 25.53 4.20
N VAL A 711 2.66 25.21 4.81
CA VAL A 711 3.58 24.16 4.30
C VAL A 711 2.90 22.78 4.24
N ARG A 712 1.88 22.49 5.06
CA ARG A 712 1.09 21.22 5.04
C ARG A 712 0.18 21.13 3.83
N GLU A 713 -0.19 22.27 3.27
CA GLU A 713 -1.13 22.36 2.18
C GLU A 713 -0.48 22.10 0.80
N PHE A 714 0.85 22.02 0.73
CA PHE A 714 1.56 21.50 -0.44
C PHE A 714 1.24 20.02 -0.75
N ARG A 715 0.47 19.32 0.08
CA ARG A 715 -0.10 18.02 -0.28
C ARG A 715 -1.21 18.14 -1.34
N SER A 716 -1.83 19.31 -1.50
CA SER A 716 -2.86 19.54 -2.48
C SER A 716 -2.28 20.00 -3.83
N SER A 717 -3.11 19.92 -4.88
CA SER A 717 -2.75 20.37 -6.23
C SER A 717 -2.79 21.89 -6.40
N LEU A 718 -3.44 22.60 -5.48
CA LEU A 718 -3.75 24.02 -5.62
C LEU A 718 -2.51 24.92 -5.65
N PRO A 719 -1.46 24.73 -4.82
CA PRO A 719 -0.23 25.51 -4.94
C PRO A 719 0.41 25.42 -6.34
N SER A 720 0.48 24.23 -6.92
CA SER A 720 1.03 24.06 -8.29
C SER A 720 0.24 24.86 -9.34
N LEU A 721 -1.08 24.98 -9.16
CA LEU A 721 -1.97 25.73 -10.06
C LEU A 721 -1.89 27.25 -9.83
N LEU A 722 -1.79 27.71 -8.59
CA LEU A 722 -1.61 29.13 -8.26
C LEU A 722 -0.30 29.67 -8.87
N HIS A 723 0.78 28.90 -8.78
CA HIS A 723 2.04 29.24 -9.41
C HIS A 723 1.94 29.20 -10.95
N GLY A 724 1.17 28.25 -11.50
CA GLY A 724 0.85 28.19 -12.92
C GLY A 724 0.17 29.48 -13.43
N ARG A 725 -0.63 30.15 -12.60
CA ARG A 725 -1.24 31.46 -12.88
C ARG A 725 -0.36 32.67 -12.51
N ALA A 726 0.96 32.48 -12.46
CA ALA A 726 1.94 33.54 -12.17
C ALA A 726 1.77 34.24 -10.81
N MET A 727 1.15 33.58 -9.82
CA MET A 727 1.19 34.05 -8.43
C MET A 727 2.47 33.58 -7.74
N ILE A 728 3.07 34.46 -6.94
CA ILE A 728 4.19 34.12 -6.08
C ILE A 728 3.66 33.35 -4.87
N ILE A 729 4.16 32.14 -4.66
CA ILE A 729 3.79 31.31 -3.52
C ILE A 729 4.85 31.46 -2.44
N VAL A 730 4.42 31.87 -1.25
CA VAL A 730 5.29 31.98 -0.09
C VAL A 730 4.92 30.89 0.92
N PRO A 731 5.68 29.79 0.98
CA PRO A 731 5.44 28.73 1.95
C PRO A 731 5.78 29.23 3.37
N CYS A 732 4.84 29.09 4.31
CA CYS A 732 5.02 29.42 5.74
C CYS A 732 4.35 28.37 6.61
N MET A 733 4.83 28.14 7.83
CA MET A 733 4.07 27.34 8.80
C MET A 733 3.04 28.25 9.47
N LEU A 734 1.76 28.04 9.17
CA LEU A 734 0.67 28.85 9.69
C LEU A 734 -0.01 28.13 10.85
N THR A 735 -0.29 28.85 11.93
CA THR A 735 -1.11 28.35 13.04
C THR A 735 -2.60 28.43 12.72
N VAL A 736 -3.00 29.40 11.90
CA VAL A 736 -4.41 29.72 11.60
C VAL A 736 -4.62 29.86 10.10
N GLY A 737 -5.51 29.04 9.55
CA GLY A 737 -5.87 28.99 8.13
C GLY A 737 -4.83 28.30 7.23
N ASP A 738 -5.24 28.00 6.00
CA ASP A 738 -4.40 27.30 5.01
C ASP A 738 -3.78 28.26 3.99
N TYR A 739 -4.53 29.28 3.58
CA TYR A 739 -4.08 30.28 2.60
C TYR A 739 -4.41 31.69 3.10
N ILE A 740 -3.44 32.60 3.01
CA ILE A 740 -3.63 34.01 3.31
C ILE A 740 -3.46 34.79 2.00
N VAL A 741 -4.58 35.33 1.53
CA VAL A 741 -4.69 35.99 0.22
C VAL A 741 -4.40 37.49 0.33
N SER A 742 -4.83 38.12 1.43
CA SER A 742 -4.56 39.51 1.79
C SER A 742 -4.33 39.64 3.31
N PRO A 743 -3.85 40.80 3.82
CA PRO A 743 -3.74 41.05 5.26
C PRO A 743 -5.05 40.86 6.05
N HIS A 744 -6.20 40.84 5.37
CA HIS A 744 -7.52 40.72 5.98
C HIS A 744 -8.24 39.42 5.64
N ILE A 745 -7.83 38.74 4.56
CA ILE A 745 -8.50 37.54 4.04
C ILE A 745 -7.68 36.30 4.36
N CYS A 746 -8.26 35.44 5.20
CA CYS A 746 -7.77 34.11 5.53
C CYS A 746 -8.73 33.07 4.97
N VAL A 747 -8.21 32.03 4.33
CA VAL A 747 -8.98 30.96 3.70
C VAL A 747 -8.59 29.62 4.33
N GLU A 748 -9.58 28.90 4.82
CA GLU A 748 -9.48 27.46 5.16
C GLU A 748 -10.05 26.66 3.98
N ARG A 749 -9.26 25.75 3.42
CA ARG A 749 -9.67 24.89 2.31
C ARG A 749 -10.14 23.54 2.84
N LYS A 750 -11.33 23.11 2.46
CA LYS A 750 -11.84 21.76 2.72
C LYS A 750 -12.28 21.08 1.44
N SER A 751 -11.78 19.87 1.20
CA SER A 751 -12.43 18.95 0.27
C SER A 751 -13.78 18.50 0.83
N VAL A 752 -14.70 18.00 -0.01
CA VAL A 752 -16.02 17.53 0.44
C VAL A 752 -15.91 16.42 1.51
N SER A 753 -14.96 15.48 1.36
CA SER A 753 -14.73 14.43 2.35
C SER A 753 -14.19 14.98 3.67
N ASP A 754 -13.24 15.92 3.61
CA ASP A 754 -12.66 16.53 4.80
C ASP A 754 -13.68 17.43 5.53
N LEU A 755 -14.58 18.06 4.78
CA LEU A 755 -15.70 18.81 5.33
C LEU A 755 -16.61 17.89 6.15
N ILE A 756 -17.00 16.74 5.59
CA ILE A 756 -17.84 15.77 6.29
C ILE A 756 -17.14 15.23 7.55
N SER A 757 -15.86 14.89 7.47
CA SER A 757 -15.09 14.41 8.64
C SER A 757 -14.95 15.50 9.70
N SER A 758 -14.56 16.70 9.31
CA SER A 758 -14.35 17.82 10.24
C SER A 758 -15.63 18.28 10.94
N PHE A 759 -16.80 18.10 10.32
CA PHE A 759 -18.10 18.28 10.97
C PHE A 759 -18.46 17.15 11.95
N LYS A 760 -17.98 15.92 11.74
CA LYS A 760 -18.19 14.81 12.68
C LYS A 760 -17.33 14.98 13.92
N ASP A 761 -16.08 15.40 13.74
CA ASP A 761 -15.11 15.52 14.82
C ASP A 761 -15.18 16.88 15.54
N GLY A 762 -15.99 17.82 15.04
CA GLY A 762 -16.12 19.18 15.59
C GLY A 762 -14.94 20.11 15.28
N ARG A 763 -13.87 19.61 14.66
CA ARG A 763 -12.64 20.35 14.34
C ARG A 763 -12.91 21.65 13.57
N LEU A 764 -13.81 21.64 12.59
CA LEU A 764 -14.07 22.81 11.75
C LEU A 764 -14.53 24.03 12.58
N TYR A 765 -15.30 23.80 13.64
CA TYR A 765 -15.79 24.88 14.51
C TYR A 765 -14.63 25.61 15.19
N SER A 766 -13.69 24.85 15.79
CA SER A 766 -12.49 25.42 16.42
C SER A 766 -11.57 26.15 15.43
N GLN A 767 -11.47 25.65 14.20
CA GLN A 767 -10.71 26.32 13.14
C GLN A 767 -11.35 27.66 12.75
N CYS A 768 -12.69 27.71 12.65
CA CYS A 768 -13.39 28.97 12.45
C CYS A 768 -13.15 29.95 13.62
N GLU A 769 -13.29 29.52 14.88
CA GLU A 769 -13.02 30.39 16.04
C GLU A 769 -11.62 31.04 15.97
N ALA A 770 -10.60 30.24 15.65
CA ALA A 770 -9.24 30.73 15.49
C ALA A 770 -9.10 31.75 14.34
N MET A 771 -9.69 31.49 13.18
CA MET A 771 -9.65 32.43 12.05
C MET A 771 -10.30 33.78 12.38
N PHE A 772 -11.43 33.76 13.09
CA PHE A 772 -12.15 34.98 13.50
C PHE A 772 -11.41 35.81 14.55
N ALA A 773 -10.55 35.19 15.36
CA ALA A 773 -9.74 35.89 16.34
C ALA A 773 -8.65 36.76 15.70
N HIS A 774 -8.10 36.33 14.55
CA HIS A 774 -6.93 36.96 13.93
C HIS A 774 -7.22 37.70 12.61
N TYR A 775 -8.28 37.33 11.87
CA TYR A 775 -8.58 37.89 10.56
C TYR A 775 -9.98 38.53 10.49
N ARG A 776 -10.08 39.62 9.74
CA ARG A 776 -11.33 40.38 9.56
C ARG A 776 -12.33 39.65 8.66
N SER A 777 -11.83 38.99 7.61
CA SER A 777 -12.64 38.35 6.57
C SER A 777 -12.24 36.87 6.43
N PRO A 778 -12.61 36.02 7.40
CA PRO A 778 -12.38 34.58 7.29
C PRO A 778 -13.30 33.96 6.22
N MET A 779 -12.73 33.10 5.40
CA MET A 779 -13.43 32.41 4.32
C MET A 779 -13.23 30.90 4.42
N LEU A 780 -14.32 30.14 4.24
CA LEU A 780 -14.28 28.70 4.09
C LEU A 780 -14.41 28.38 2.60
N LEU A 781 -13.35 27.83 2.00
CA LEU A 781 -13.34 27.35 0.63
C LEU A 781 -13.71 25.87 0.63
N ILE A 782 -14.85 25.54 0.02
CA ILE A 782 -15.28 24.16 -0.21
C ILE A 782 -14.96 23.82 -1.66
N GLU A 783 -13.99 22.93 -1.85
CA GLU A 783 -13.49 22.52 -3.15
C GLU A 783 -14.07 21.16 -3.56
N PHE A 784 -14.68 21.11 -4.74
CA PHE A 784 -15.06 19.91 -5.44
C PHE A 784 -13.95 19.48 -6.39
N ASP A 785 -13.88 18.18 -6.66
CA ASP A 785 -12.94 17.64 -7.62
C ASP A 785 -13.49 17.78 -9.05
N GLN A 786 -12.62 18.01 -10.03
CA GLN A 786 -12.99 18.37 -11.41
C GLN A 786 -13.89 17.30 -12.08
N ASN A 787 -13.72 16.04 -11.70
CA ASN A 787 -14.50 14.91 -12.21
C ASN A 787 -15.75 14.62 -11.38
N LYS A 788 -16.01 15.41 -10.32
CA LYS A 788 -17.18 15.26 -9.44
C LYS A 788 -18.21 16.31 -9.80
N SER A 789 -19.43 15.87 -10.06
CA SER A 789 -20.55 16.79 -10.26
C SER A 789 -20.88 17.59 -9.00
N PHE A 790 -21.11 18.88 -9.19
CA PHE A 790 -21.33 19.90 -8.17
C PHE A 790 -22.68 19.73 -7.42
N THR A 791 -22.75 18.80 -6.47
CA THR A 791 -23.92 18.65 -5.57
C THR A 791 -23.50 18.11 -4.20
N LEU A 792 -24.09 18.59 -3.12
CA LEU A 792 -23.71 18.21 -1.75
C LEU A 792 -24.32 16.89 -1.25
N GLU A 793 -25.42 16.40 -1.84
CA GLU A 793 -25.95 15.02 -1.75
C GLU A 793 -27.26 14.92 -2.58
N PRO A 794 -27.81 13.72 -2.85
CA PRO A 794 -28.81 13.54 -3.89
C PRO A 794 -30.19 14.04 -3.45
N PHE A 795 -30.80 14.91 -4.26
CA PHE A 795 -32.23 15.21 -4.26
C PHE A 795 -33.15 13.97 -4.46
N ALA A 796 -32.59 12.76 -4.57
CA ALA A 796 -33.31 11.54 -4.89
C ALA A 796 -34.27 11.09 -3.78
N ASP A 797 -33.95 11.33 -2.51
CA ASP A 797 -34.80 10.87 -1.39
C ASP A 797 -36.00 11.79 -1.11
N LEU A 798 -36.08 12.96 -1.75
CA LEU A 798 -37.25 13.84 -1.65
C LEU A 798 -38.37 13.47 -2.64
N SER A 799 -38.11 12.57 -3.59
CA SER A 799 -39.10 12.08 -4.57
C SER A 799 -39.94 10.89 -4.07
N GLY A 800 -39.54 10.27 -2.95
CA GLY A 800 -40.37 9.35 -2.20
C GLY A 800 -41.37 10.15 -1.37
N SER A 801 -42.67 9.95 -1.63
CA SER A 801 -43.81 10.56 -0.94
C SER A 801 -43.51 11.01 0.50
N MET A 802 -43.83 12.28 0.81
CA MET A 802 -43.68 12.93 2.14
C MET A 802 -44.24 12.13 3.33
N ALA A 803 -44.91 11.00 3.11
CA ALA A 803 -45.38 10.09 4.14
C ALA A 803 -44.31 9.10 4.66
N SER A 804 -43.13 8.99 4.03
CA SER A 804 -42.09 8.01 4.39
C SER A 804 -40.89 8.60 5.17
N VAL A 805 -40.79 9.92 5.27
CA VAL A 805 -39.87 10.58 6.20
C VAL A 805 -40.42 10.46 7.62
N SER A 806 -39.99 9.41 8.32
CA SER A 806 -40.05 9.41 9.77
C SER A 806 -39.15 10.54 10.27
N ALA A 807 -39.70 11.43 11.11
CA ALA A 807 -38.99 12.56 11.71
C ALA A 807 -37.70 12.16 12.49
N ALA A 808 -37.49 10.87 12.72
CA ALA A 808 -36.27 10.31 13.30
C ALA A 808 -35.05 10.34 12.34
N ASN A 809 -35.25 10.30 11.02
CA ASN A 809 -34.14 10.32 10.04
C ASN A 809 -33.89 11.70 9.43
N ALA A 810 -34.81 12.67 9.62
CA ALA A 810 -34.67 14.02 9.11
C ALA A 810 -33.70 14.90 9.93
N GLY A 811 -33.24 14.43 11.10
CA GLY A 811 -32.63 15.29 12.12
C GLY A 811 -31.14 15.11 12.41
N ALA A 812 -30.43 14.12 11.85
CA ALA A 812 -29.16 13.70 12.47
C ALA A 812 -27.89 13.83 11.63
N ASN A 813 -27.94 13.97 10.29
CA ASN A 813 -26.70 13.91 9.50
C ASN A 813 -26.69 14.68 8.18
N ASP A 814 -27.64 15.58 7.94
CA ASP A 814 -27.60 16.36 6.71
C ASP A 814 -26.49 17.42 6.80
N LEU A 815 -25.48 17.28 5.94
CA LEU A 815 -24.36 18.22 5.79
C LEU A 815 -24.87 19.65 5.63
N GLN A 816 -26.01 19.84 4.95
CA GLN A 816 -26.63 21.15 4.75
C GLN A 816 -27.04 21.79 6.08
N SER A 817 -27.68 21.02 6.97
CA SER A 817 -28.10 21.51 8.29
C SER A 817 -26.90 21.96 9.15
N LYS A 818 -25.77 21.24 9.06
CA LYS A 818 -24.53 21.58 9.78
C LYS A 818 -23.86 22.83 9.23
N ILE A 819 -23.88 23.02 7.91
CA ILE A 819 -23.39 24.25 7.27
C ILE A 819 -24.26 25.45 7.67
N VAL A 820 -25.59 25.28 7.68
CA VAL A 820 -26.50 26.33 8.17
C VAL A 820 -26.21 26.66 9.63
N LEU A 821 -26.01 25.66 10.49
CA LEU A 821 -25.65 25.88 11.90
C LEU A 821 -24.31 26.64 12.04
N LEU A 822 -23.31 26.30 11.24
CA LEU A 822 -22.02 26.98 11.21
C LEU A 822 -22.17 28.46 10.80
N THR A 823 -22.94 28.75 9.75
CA THR A 823 -23.18 30.14 9.30
C THR A 823 -24.01 30.96 10.28
N LEU A 824 -24.91 30.33 11.05
CA LEU A 824 -25.62 30.97 12.15
C LEU A 824 -24.68 31.31 13.32
N ALA A 825 -23.75 30.43 13.65
CA ALA A 825 -22.75 30.66 14.70
C ALA A 825 -21.74 31.74 14.29
N PHE A 826 -21.32 31.76 13.02
CA PHE A 826 -20.32 32.68 12.49
C PHE A 826 -20.88 33.55 11.35
N PRO A 827 -21.65 34.62 11.66
CA PRO A 827 -22.40 35.38 10.66
C PRO A 827 -21.55 36.16 9.64
N LYS A 828 -20.26 36.41 9.92
CA LYS A 828 -19.35 37.05 8.95
C LYS A 828 -18.55 36.04 8.12
N LEU A 829 -18.72 34.74 8.34
CA LEU A 829 -17.98 33.70 7.62
C LEU A 829 -18.48 33.70 6.16
N ARG A 830 -17.55 33.83 5.21
CA ARG A 830 -17.88 33.71 3.80
C ARG A 830 -17.60 32.30 3.32
N ILE A 831 -18.54 31.67 2.66
CA ILE A 831 -18.34 30.35 2.07
C ILE A 831 -18.13 30.53 0.57
N ILE A 832 -17.04 29.99 0.06
CA ILE A 832 -16.72 29.93 -1.37
C ILE A 832 -16.90 28.49 -1.82
N TRP A 833 -17.65 28.31 -2.89
CA TRP A 833 -17.81 27.01 -3.53
C TRP A 833 -16.99 27.01 -4.81
N SER A 834 -16.12 26.02 -4.99
CA SER A 834 -15.35 25.87 -6.21
C SER A 834 -15.53 24.48 -6.80
N SER A 835 -15.92 24.43 -8.07
CA SER A 835 -16.14 23.19 -8.83
C SER A 835 -14.85 22.41 -9.12
N SER A 836 -13.69 23.07 -9.07
CA SER A 836 -12.39 22.44 -9.33
C SER A 836 -11.23 23.24 -8.73
N PRO A 837 -10.06 22.61 -8.49
CA PRO A 837 -8.84 23.33 -8.12
C PRO A 837 -8.44 24.42 -9.14
N TYR A 838 -8.74 24.21 -10.43
CA TYR A 838 -8.52 25.18 -11.48
C TYR A 838 -9.38 26.43 -11.32
N GLU A 839 -10.65 26.28 -10.97
CA GLU A 839 -11.53 27.40 -10.67
C GLU A 839 -11.11 28.08 -9.36
N THR A 840 -10.68 27.32 -8.34
CA THR A 840 -10.20 27.90 -7.08
C THR A 840 -9.05 28.89 -7.32
N ALA A 841 -8.07 28.51 -8.14
CA ALA A 841 -6.96 29.40 -8.46
C ALA A 841 -7.40 30.64 -9.27
N GLU A 842 -8.47 30.57 -10.06
CA GLU A 842 -9.08 31.74 -10.71
C GLU A 842 -9.83 32.64 -9.70
N ILE A 843 -10.52 32.05 -8.73
CA ILE A 843 -11.18 32.78 -7.65
C ILE A 843 -10.14 33.56 -6.83
N PHE A 844 -9.00 32.93 -6.51
CA PHE A 844 -7.92 33.58 -5.76
C PHE A 844 -7.36 34.79 -6.53
N GLU A 845 -7.22 34.68 -7.85
CA GLU A 845 -6.78 35.79 -8.71
C GLU A 845 -7.75 36.97 -8.63
N ARG A 846 -9.05 36.70 -8.72
CA ARG A 846 -10.10 37.72 -8.65
C ARG A 846 -10.23 38.35 -7.27
N LEU A 847 -10.13 37.55 -6.20
CA LEU A 847 -10.16 38.05 -4.82
C LEU A 847 -8.99 38.99 -4.55
N LYS A 848 -7.84 38.69 -5.16
CA LYS A 848 -6.62 39.46 -4.96
C LYS A 848 -6.56 40.75 -5.78
N ALA A 849 -7.27 40.83 -6.90
CA ALA A 849 -7.29 42.00 -7.77
C ALA A 849 -7.77 43.31 -7.09
N GLN A 850 -8.44 43.23 -5.93
CA GLN A 850 -9.00 44.37 -5.21
C GLN A 850 -8.41 44.58 -3.80
N GLU A 851 -7.35 43.85 -3.44
CA GLU A 851 -6.83 43.77 -2.08
C GLU A 851 -5.31 43.97 -2.04
N ASP A 852 -4.79 44.37 -0.88
CA ASP A 852 -3.35 44.56 -0.66
C ASP A 852 -2.60 43.22 -0.53
N GLU A 853 -1.29 43.26 -0.74
CA GLU A 853 -0.42 42.09 -0.63
C GLU A 853 -0.22 41.65 0.84
N PRO A 854 -0.32 40.35 1.17
CA PRO A 854 -0.14 39.85 2.52
C PRO A 854 1.34 39.92 2.97
N ASP A 855 1.56 40.17 4.25
CA ASP A 855 2.88 40.09 4.89
C ASP A 855 3.10 38.68 5.50
N PRO A 856 4.09 37.90 5.03
CA PRO A 856 4.39 36.56 5.56
C PRO A 856 4.75 36.56 7.05
N ILE A 857 5.40 37.61 7.56
CA ILE A 857 5.85 37.66 8.96
C ILE A 857 4.65 37.85 9.89
N ALA A 858 3.73 38.73 9.51
CA ALA A 858 2.48 38.94 10.25
C ALA A 858 1.62 37.67 10.26
N ALA A 859 1.57 36.95 9.13
CA ALA A 859 0.86 35.69 8.98
C ALA A 859 1.34 34.59 9.94
N VAL A 860 2.66 34.39 10.05
CA VAL A 860 3.24 33.37 10.96
C VAL A 860 3.00 33.73 12.43
N ARG A 861 3.02 35.02 12.78
CA ARG A 861 2.76 35.48 14.16
C ARG A 861 1.29 35.34 14.57
N ALA A 862 0.36 35.22 13.61
CA ALA A 862 -1.06 35.15 13.88
C ALA A 862 -1.46 33.80 14.49
N GLY A 863 -1.65 33.76 15.81
CA GLY A 863 -2.06 32.55 16.55
C GLY A 863 -0.93 31.86 17.33
N LEU A 864 0.27 32.43 17.33
CA LEU A 864 1.32 32.06 18.29
C LEU A 864 1.11 32.87 19.58
N ASP A 865 0.87 32.17 20.70
CA ASP A 865 0.90 32.80 22.03
C ASP A 865 2.34 33.23 22.36
N ALA A 866 2.50 34.44 22.89
CA ALA A 866 3.82 35.03 23.15
C ALA A 866 4.67 34.27 24.19
N ASP A 867 4.07 33.35 24.96
CA ASP A 867 4.70 32.57 26.04
C ASP A 867 4.76 31.05 25.76
N SER A 868 4.28 30.57 24.61
CA SER A 868 4.30 29.15 24.29
C SER A 868 5.65 28.77 23.68
N LEU A 869 6.52 28.12 24.48
CA LEU A 869 7.79 27.57 24.02
C LEU A 869 7.56 26.58 22.87
N VAL A 870 8.13 26.91 21.71
CA VAL A 870 7.96 26.21 20.42
C VAL A 870 8.69 24.85 20.35
N GLU A 871 9.26 24.36 21.46
CA GLU A 871 10.16 23.19 21.46
C GLU A 871 9.48 21.83 21.74
N GLU A 872 8.19 21.76 22.08
CA GLU A 872 7.51 20.46 22.21
C GLU A 872 6.98 19.96 20.86
N GLN A 873 7.89 19.64 19.92
CA GLN A 873 7.53 18.70 18.85
C GLN A 873 7.25 17.34 19.51
N ALA A 874 5.98 16.96 19.57
CA ALA A 874 5.54 15.69 20.13
C ALA A 874 6.14 14.53 19.32
N PHE A 875 7.27 13.99 19.79
CA PHE A 875 7.96 12.83 19.21
C PHE A 875 7.11 11.53 19.31
N ASN A 876 5.92 11.57 19.93
CA ASN A 876 5.06 10.43 20.25
C ASN A 876 3.56 10.68 19.96
N ALA A 877 3.22 11.21 18.78
CA ALA A 877 1.81 11.48 18.43
C ALA A 877 0.91 10.24 18.47
N VAL A 878 1.36 9.12 17.88
CA VAL A 878 0.56 7.88 17.80
C VAL A 878 0.26 7.30 19.19
N PRO A 879 1.24 7.12 20.09
CA PRO A 879 0.94 6.68 21.46
C PRO A 879 0.02 7.61 22.23
N GLN A 880 0.15 8.93 22.05
CA GLN A 880 -0.70 9.91 22.72
C GLN A 880 -2.15 9.87 22.21
N GLU A 881 -2.36 9.70 20.91
CA GLU A 881 -3.68 9.51 20.32
C GLU A 881 -4.32 8.20 20.81
N MET A 882 -3.54 7.11 20.88
CA MET A 882 -4.01 5.84 21.43
C MET A 882 -4.44 5.98 22.89
N LEU A 883 -3.63 6.66 23.72
CA LEU A 883 -3.99 6.95 25.11
C LEU A 883 -5.24 7.82 25.21
N ALA A 884 -5.38 8.84 24.37
CA ALA A 884 -6.54 9.72 24.36
C ALA A 884 -7.86 9.00 24.02
N ALA A 885 -7.78 7.88 23.29
CA ALA A 885 -8.95 7.04 23.00
C ALA A 885 -9.36 6.13 24.18
N VAL A 886 -8.50 5.94 25.18
CA VAL A 886 -8.79 5.08 26.34
C VAL A 886 -9.83 5.75 27.26
N PRO A 887 -10.91 5.04 27.64
CA PRO A 887 -11.91 5.58 28.56
C PRO A 887 -11.30 6.05 29.89
N GLY A 888 -11.48 7.33 30.22
CA GLY A 888 -10.93 7.96 31.44
C GLY A 888 -9.71 8.86 31.19
N VAL A 889 -9.11 8.80 30.00
CA VAL A 889 -8.05 9.71 29.60
C VAL A 889 -8.64 11.00 29.02
N ASN A 890 -8.14 12.14 29.48
CA ASN A 890 -8.51 13.50 29.13
C ASN A 890 -7.26 14.26 28.70
N ALA A 891 -7.40 15.37 27.95
CA ALA A 891 -6.26 16.17 27.46
C ALA A 891 -5.28 16.66 28.57
N LYS A 892 -5.74 16.76 29.83
CA LYS A 892 -4.90 17.16 30.97
C LYS A 892 -4.11 16.00 31.57
N ASN A 893 -4.71 14.82 31.65
CA ASN A 893 -4.08 13.65 32.28
C ASN A 893 -3.23 12.87 31.27
N SER A 894 -3.50 12.97 29.96
CA SER A 894 -2.72 12.33 28.90
C SER A 894 -1.28 12.84 28.87
N VAL A 895 -1.07 14.15 29.05
CA VAL A 895 0.27 14.75 29.17
C VAL A 895 1.00 14.23 30.40
N THR A 896 0.30 14.11 31.53
CA THR A 896 0.89 13.60 32.78
C THR A 896 1.27 12.12 32.67
N LEU A 897 0.44 11.31 32.02
CA LEU A 897 0.71 9.90 31.75
C LEU A 897 1.91 9.74 30.80
N ALA A 898 1.95 10.52 29.72
CA ALA A 898 3.05 10.46 28.75
C ALA A 898 4.40 10.89 29.34
N LEU A 899 4.42 11.79 30.33
CA LEU A 899 5.65 12.20 31.01
C LEU A 899 6.12 11.22 32.09
N LYS A 900 5.20 10.46 32.70
CA LYS A 900 5.50 9.58 33.84
C LYS A 900 5.66 8.11 33.48
N THR A 901 5.29 7.71 32.26
CA THR A 901 5.37 6.32 31.79
C THR A 901 6.25 6.22 30.56
N GLU A 902 6.97 5.12 30.42
CA GLU A 902 7.86 4.90 29.28
C GLU A 902 7.09 4.43 28.04
N ASN A 903 6.09 3.57 28.24
CA ASN A 903 5.34 2.93 27.14
C ASN A 903 3.87 2.69 27.51
N ILE A 904 2.99 2.59 26.50
CA ILE A 904 1.56 2.24 26.70
C ILE A 904 1.40 0.88 27.40
N LYS A 905 2.32 -0.07 27.13
CA LYS A 905 2.35 -1.38 27.79
C LYS A 905 2.47 -1.25 29.32
N GLU A 906 3.19 -0.24 29.80
CA GLU A 906 3.31 0.04 31.22
C GLU A 906 1.96 0.52 31.79
N VAL A 907 1.34 1.51 31.13
CA VAL A 907 0.00 2.02 31.50
C VAL A 907 -1.06 0.91 31.54
N ALA A 908 -1.01 -0.04 30.59
CA ALA A 908 -1.95 -1.16 30.53
C ALA A 908 -1.78 -2.17 31.68
N ASN A 909 -0.58 -2.31 32.23
CA ASN A 909 -0.27 -3.24 33.31
C ASN A 909 -0.27 -2.59 34.70
N MET A 910 -0.37 -1.26 34.79
CA MET A 910 -0.44 -0.54 36.06
C MET A 910 -1.72 -0.84 36.83
N THR A 911 -1.61 -0.89 38.15
CA THR A 911 -2.74 -1.04 39.05
C THR A 911 -3.48 0.28 39.27
N ALA A 912 -4.74 0.20 39.72
CA ALA A 912 -5.54 1.40 39.98
C ALA A 912 -4.92 2.33 41.03
N LEU A 913 -4.07 1.81 41.93
CA LEU A 913 -3.34 2.58 42.94
C LEU A 913 -2.16 3.35 42.35
N GLU A 914 -1.49 2.80 41.36
CA GLU A 914 -0.37 3.44 40.67
C GLU A 914 -0.85 4.53 39.70
N LEU A 915 -2.04 4.35 39.12
CA LEU A 915 -2.67 5.32 38.21
C LEU A 915 -3.43 6.45 38.95
N ASP A 916 -3.88 6.25 40.19
CA ASP A 916 -4.56 7.26 41.00
C ASP A 916 -3.79 8.61 41.09
N PRO A 917 -2.48 8.64 41.43
CA PRO A 917 -1.72 9.89 41.50
C PRO A 917 -1.46 10.57 40.14
N MET A 918 -1.77 9.92 39.02
CA MET A 918 -1.54 10.46 37.68
C MET A 918 -2.84 10.94 37.01
N VAL A 919 -3.92 10.18 37.19
CA VAL A 919 -5.17 10.34 36.41
C VAL A 919 -6.37 10.61 37.33
N GLY A 920 -6.26 10.28 38.61
CA GLY A 920 -7.33 10.30 39.60
C GLY A 920 -8.14 9.00 39.64
N ARG A 921 -8.64 8.65 40.82
CA ARG A 921 -9.26 7.35 41.16
C ARG A 921 -10.34 6.85 40.20
N GLU A 922 -11.23 7.73 39.74
CA GLU A 922 -12.31 7.35 38.83
C GLU A 922 -11.80 7.03 37.42
N ALA A 923 -10.84 7.81 36.94
CA ALA A 923 -10.22 7.59 35.64
C ALA A 923 -9.31 6.35 35.67
N ALA A 924 -8.53 6.18 36.74
CA ALA A 924 -7.72 4.99 36.98
C ALA A 924 -8.56 3.71 36.96
N ALA A 925 -9.73 3.72 37.62
CA ALA A 925 -10.64 2.58 37.61
C ALA A 925 -11.18 2.26 36.20
N LYS A 926 -11.48 3.28 35.38
CA LYS A 926 -11.94 3.09 33.99
C LYS A 926 -10.83 2.54 33.09
N ILE A 927 -9.60 3.01 33.26
CA ILE A 927 -8.42 2.55 32.52
C ILE A 927 -8.13 1.09 32.87
N CYS A 928 -8.04 0.73 34.15
CA CYS A 928 -7.82 -0.65 34.57
C CYS A 928 -8.98 -1.58 34.15
N ALA A 929 -10.23 -1.11 34.23
CA ALA A 929 -11.39 -1.89 33.79
C ALA A 929 -11.41 -2.11 32.27
N PHE A 930 -10.84 -1.21 31.49
CA PHE A 930 -10.72 -1.36 30.04
C PHE A 930 -9.64 -2.40 29.68
N PHE A 931 -8.44 -2.28 30.26
CA PHE A 931 -7.32 -3.18 29.95
C PHE A 931 -7.42 -4.56 30.61
N GLY A 932 -7.98 -4.65 31.82
CA GLY A 932 -8.14 -5.90 32.57
C GLY A 932 -9.39 -6.70 32.22
N ARG A 933 -10.13 -6.32 31.17
CA ARG A 933 -11.36 -7.01 30.79
C ARG A 933 -11.05 -8.27 29.99
N ASP A 934 -11.12 -9.42 30.65
CA ASP A 934 -11.08 -10.71 29.96
C ASP A 934 -12.47 -11.03 29.36
N LEU A 935 -12.50 -11.25 28.05
CA LEU A 935 -13.70 -11.64 27.30
C LEU A 935 -13.95 -13.16 27.35
N LEU A 936 -13.00 -13.95 27.86
CA LEU A 936 -13.02 -15.41 27.93
C LEU A 936 -13.49 -15.96 29.29
N GLU A 937 -13.32 -15.22 30.39
CA GLU A 937 -13.56 -15.73 31.76
C GLU A 937 -14.94 -15.44 32.37
N ASN A 938 -15.88 -14.80 31.66
CA ASN A 938 -17.18 -14.42 32.22
C ASN A 938 -18.18 -15.57 32.51
N ASP A 939 -17.71 -16.82 32.60
CA ASP A 939 -18.48 -18.00 33.02
C ASP A 939 -18.00 -18.54 34.40
N GLN A 940 -17.80 -17.66 35.38
CA GLN A 940 -17.78 -18.04 36.81
C GLN A 940 -18.90 -17.38 37.61
#